data_AF-A0A1B9GIB3-F1
#
_entry.id   AF-A0A1B9GIB3-F1
#
_cell.length_a   1.000
_cell.length_b   1.000
_cell.length_c   1.000
_cell.angle_alpha   90.00
_cell.angle_beta   90.00
_cell.angle_gamma   90.00
#
_symmetry.space_group_name_H-M   'P 1'
#
loop_
_entity.id
_entity.type
_entity.pdbx_description
1 polymer ?
#
loop_
_entity_poly.entity_id
_entity_poly.type
_entity_poly.pdbx_seq_one_letter_code
_entity_poly.pdbx_strand_id
1 'polypeptide(L)'
;MEHTNHSLQVRDQASAEKIEEQRIEIERLKAERRMLHDGEQKERQVGEERERDFYDERRQYNDEISHLRHKNETLTNEFETLKTQYNILTGQHSTFTRNASSEISLLNSRIEELERERDGLKGWERRARGLSIELEEEKRRNEERRERGELEQEGRRVDETLQKEVKRQSLSLATIYRENESLKAEVVELRQKKKEVDAVERSAMDAQRSLKDEIRVLQEQLERARRDMDSLTQTFPSDASSSSTTTDETLRTRLSALSTLHSQATVDLAARDSRIRELHDRLTTLADSSRASIAELTRRAEEAERELRWAKEGRATAERREQLARNEAERIRLAGQGVRMPGGVGSMADQSSKVAELESLVELYKNELDQISRDSRETEERIAQGKGLVKASDLEKAREKVSQLEQDIVSLESTISELTSANTRLDGEVNDLMRRVTSGEYNPATERCIELRKNPATKIMAVRQQTLEDLKAENDELLERMKELDESLHEAQAGGQAAQGANGSKEGLVPRSSFDRLKKEKEDLEKAHEKRLLRLKEIFTNKSKEFLEAVYSLLGWRIKFDESGSDIRLTSMYAPKGKSGLTLKFASQEGHFGTMQMSGMMSRGLEESRHFWIVERQSVPGFLAQVTTEMFEKTTIGRAAGYVGLE
;
A
#
# COMPACT_ATOMS: atom_id res chain seq x y z
N MET A 1 -57.52 106.71 10.68
CA MET A 1 -56.31 106.57 9.83
C MET A 1 -55.18 105.89 10.60
N GLU A 2 -54.85 106.32 11.83
CA GLU A 2 -53.77 105.69 12.62
C GLU A 2 -54.13 104.29 13.17
N HIS A 3 -55.35 104.09 13.70
CA HIS A 3 -55.79 102.77 14.18
C HIS A 3 -55.90 101.71 13.07
N THR A 4 -56.25 102.11 11.85
CA THR A 4 -56.31 101.21 10.69
C THR A 4 -54.92 100.79 10.22
N ASN A 5 -53.94 101.71 10.24
CA ASN A 5 -52.54 101.39 9.90
C ASN A 5 -51.88 100.47 10.93
N HIS A 6 -52.15 100.65 12.22
CA HIS A 6 -51.62 99.76 13.25
C HIS A 6 -52.19 98.33 13.11
N SER A 7 -53.49 98.20 12.81
CA SER A 7 -54.12 96.89 12.58
C SER A 7 -53.57 96.16 11.35
N LEU A 8 -53.19 96.89 10.30
CA LEU A 8 -52.56 96.33 9.10
C LEU A 8 -51.13 95.89 9.37
N GLN A 9 -50.34 96.69 10.08
CA GLN A 9 -48.98 96.30 10.50
C GLN A 9 -48.96 95.05 11.37
N VAL A 10 -49.88 94.93 12.33
CA VAL A 10 -49.99 93.72 13.18
C VAL A 10 -50.37 92.50 12.34
N ARG A 11 -51.25 92.68 11.34
CA ARG A 11 -51.67 91.60 10.44
C ARG A 11 -50.56 91.17 9.48
N ASP A 12 -49.75 92.11 9.00
CA ASP A 12 -48.59 91.85 8.15
C ASP A 12 -47.48 91.15 8.93
N GLN A 13 -47.20 91.59 10.18
CA GLN A 13 -46.26 90.92 11.08
C GLN A 13 -46.71 89.48 11.39
N ALA A 14 -47.98 89.28 11.76
CA ALA A 14 -48.52 87.94 11.99
C ALA A 14 -48.48 87.06 10.72
N SER A 15 -48.63 87.65 9.53
CA SER A 15 -48.50 86.92 8.26
C SER A 15 -47.06 86.52 7.95
N ALA A 16 -46.08 87.40 8.26
CA ALA A 16 -44.67 87.15 8.07
C ALA A 16 -44.16 86.08 9.05
N GLU A 17 -44.57 86.13 10.32
CA GLU A 17 -44.28 85.09 11.31
C GLU A 17 -44.81 83.74 10.86
N LYS A 18 -46.05 83.70 10.34
CA LYS A 18 -46.65 82.46 9.83
C LYS A 18 -45.95 81.89 8.60
N ILE A 19 -45.42 82.75 7.72
CA ILE A 19 -44.60 82.33 6.57
C ILE A 19 -43.27 81.75 7.05
N GLU A 20 -42.66 82.34 8.08
CA GLU A 20 -41.40 81.86 8.63
C GLU A 20 -41.56 80.54 9.38
N GLU A 21 -42.63 80.38 10.15
CA GLU A 21 -43.03 79.10 10.74
C GLU A 21 -43.23 78.02 9.66
N GLN A 22 -43.91 78.36 8.57
CA GLN A 22 -44.09 77.45 7.43
C GLN A 22 -42.76 77.09 6.75
N ARG A 23 -41.82 78.03 6.64
CA ARG A 23 -40.49 77.78 6.06
C ARG A 23 -39.68 76.83 6.94
N ILE A 24 -39.67 77.05 8.26
CA ILE A 24 -39.01 76.18 9.22
C ILE A 24 -39.61 74.77 9.17
N GLU A 25 -40.94 74.67 9.10
CA GLU A 25 -41.63 73.39 8.98
C GLU A 25 -41.32 72.68 7.65
N ILE A 26 -41.26 73.42 6.54
CA ILE A 26 -40.87 72.86 5.24
C ILE A 26 -39.42 72.35 5.26
N GLU A 27 -38.49 73.09 5.86
CA GLU A 27 -37.09 72.65 5.98
C GLU A 27 -36.97 71.42 6.89
N ARG A 28 -37.73 71.37 7.99
CA ARG A 28 -37.83 70.19 8.84
C ARG A 28 -38.35 68.98 8.07
N LEU A 29 -39.46 69.12 7.34
CA LEU A 29 -40.03 68.04 6.53
C LEU A 29 -39.10 67.60 5.39
N LYS A 30 -38.32 68.51 4.79
CA LYS A 30 -37.29 68.17 3.80
C LYS A 30 -36.12 67.41 4.41
N ALA A 31 -35.70 67.77 5.63
CA ALA A 31 -34.66 67.05 6.36
C ALA A 31 -35.15 65.64 6.75
N GLU A 32 -36.36 65.52 7.28
CA GLU A 32 -36.98 64.22 7.59
C GLU A 32 -37.14 63.36 6.34
N ARG A 33 -37.55 63.95 5.20
CA ARG A 33 -37.68 63.21 3.94
C ARG A 33 -36.33 62.73 3.39
N ARG A 34 -35.26 63.52 3.52
CA ARG A 34 -33.89 63.11 3.16
C ARG A 34 -33.41 61.96 4.05
N MET A 35 -33.60 62.08 5.36
CA MET A 35 -33.24 61.01 6.32
C MET A 35 -33.98 59.71 6.04
N LEU A 36 -35.27 59.77 5.70
CA LEU A 36 -36.06 58.59 5.34
C LEU A 36 -35.59 57.97 4.02
N HIS A 37 -35.31 58.79 3.00
CA HIS A 37 -34.80 58.31 1.72
C HIS A 37 -33.41 57.67 1.86
N ASP A 38 -32.52 58.29 2.63
CA ASP A 38 -31.19 57.74 2.90
C ASP A 38 -31.27 56.46 3.74
N GLY A 39 -32.26 56.37 4.64
CA GLY A 39 -32.58 55.15 5.38
C GLY A 39 -33.05 54.03 4.47
N GLU A 40 -34.01 54.30 3.58
CA GLU A 40 -34.54 53.35 2.60
C GLU A 40 -33.45 52.87 1.62
N GLN A 41 -32.57 53.77 1.15
CA GLN A 41 -31.44 53.39 0.31
C GLN A 41 -30.44 52.49 1.03
N LYS A 42 -30.14 52.77 2.31
CA LYS A 42 -29.24 51.92 3.11
C LYS A 42 -29.85 50.55 3.39
N GLU A 43 -31.14 50.49 3.74
CA GLU A 43 -31.82 49.21 3.95
C GLU A 43 -31.86 48.37 2.67
N ARG A 44 -32.08 49.01 1.51
CA ARG A 44 -32.03 48.36 0.22
C ARG A 44 -30.62 47.84 -0.12
N GLN A 45 -29.58 48.65 0.09
CA GLN A 45 -28.19 48.23 -0.12
C GLN A 45 -27.81 47.06 0.79
N VAL A 46 -28.15 47.13 2.08
CA VAL A 46 -27.90 46.04 3.04
C VAL A 46 -28.71 44.79 2.67
N GLY A 47 -29.92 44.95 2.13
CA GLY A 47 -30.71 43.85 1.58
C GLY A 47 -30.03 43.18 0.39
N GLU A 48 -29.59 43.98 -0.59
CA GLU A 48 -28.89 43.50 -1.79
C GLU A 48 -27.54 42.82 -1.45
N GLU A 49 -26.79 43.33 -0.47
CA GLU A 49 -25.57 42.70 0.05
C GLU A 49 -25.86 41.36 0.72
N ARG A 50 -26.85 41.31 1.62
CA ARG A 50 -27.25 40.04 2.26
C ARG A 50 -27.73 38.99 1.27
N GLU A 51 -28.46 39.40 0.23
CA GLU A 51 -28.88 38.48 -0.83
C GLU A 51 -27.67 37.96 -1.61
N ARG A 52 -26.72 38.82 -1.97
CA ARG A 52 -25.46 38.41 -2.62
C ARG A 52 -24.66 37.43 -1.76
N ASP A 53 -24.46 37.75 -0.49
CA ASP A 53 -23.75 36.89 0.46
C ASP A 53 -24.45 35.52 0.55
N PHE A 54 -25.78 35.49 0.64
CA PHE A 54 -26.55 34.24 0.65
C PHE A 54 -26.42 33.45 -0.65
N TYR A 55 -26.42 34.11 -1.81
CA TYR A 55 -26.20 33.45 -3.10
C TYR A 55 -24.78 32.89 -3.23
N ASP A 56 -23.78 33.62 -2.75
CA ASP A 56 -22.38 33.20 -2.78
C ASP A 56 -22.14 32.02 -1.82
N GLU A 57 -22.66 32.06 -0.59
CA GLU A 57 -22.63 30.91 0.33
C GLU A 57 -23.33 29.68 -0.27
N ARG A 58 -24.51 29.86 -0.86
CA ARG A 58 -25.24 28.77 -1.51
C ARG A 58 -24.48 28.19 -2.70
N ARG A 59 -23.77 29.04 -3.45
CA ARG A 59 -22.92 28.61 -4.55
C ARG A 59 -21.73 27.81 -4.04
N GLN A 60 -21.05 28.29 -3.00
CA GLN A 60 -19.94 27.57 -2.35
C GLN A 60 -20.39 26.19 -1.85
N TYR A 61 -21.52 26.10 -1.14
CA TYR A 61 -22.03 24.82 -0.68
C TYR A 61 -22.45 23.90 -1.82
N ASN A 62 -23.01 24.43 -2.91
CA ASN A 62 -23.31 23.61 -4.09
C ASN A 62 -22.05 23.09 -4.78
N ASP A 63 -21.01 23.91 -4.88
CA ASP A 63 -19.72 23.53 -5.45
C ASP A 63 -19.03 22.48 -4.56
N GLU A 64 -19.08 22.63 -3.23
CA GLU A 64 -18.61 21.62 -2.27
C GLU A 64 -19.38 20.31 -2.40
N ILE A 65 -20.71 20.35 -2.49
CA ILE A 65 -21.54 19.15 -2.68
C ILE A 65 -21.20 18.47 -4.01
N SER A 66 -21.00 19.23 -5.08
CA SER A 66 -20.59 18.70 -6.38
C SER A 66 -19.21 18.04 -6.29
N HIS A 67 -18.25 18.70 -5.65
CA HIS A 67 -16.91 18.17 -5.45
C HIS A 67 -16.91 16.90 -4.60
N LEU A 68 -17.69 16.84 -3.52
CA LEU A 68 -17.84 15.66 -2.66
C LEU A 68 -18.54 14.50 -3.39
N ARG A 69 -19.50 14.79 -4.28
CA ARG A 69 -20.12 13.77 -5.12
C ARG A 69 -19.14 13.20 -6.13
N HIS A 70 -18.39 14.07 -6.81
CA HIS A 70 -17.36 13.64 -7.76
C HIS A 70 -16.28 12.81 -7.07
N LYS A 71 -15.81 13.25 -5.89
CA LYS A 71 -14.82 12.50 -5.10
C LYS A 71 -15.36 11.14 -4.64
N ASN A 72 -16.64 11.04 -4.27
CA ASN A 72 -17.24 9.75 -3.97
C ASN A 72 -17.28 8.84 -5.21
N GLU A 73 -17.67 9.38 -6.36
CA GLU A 73 -17.72 8.63 -7.62
C GLU A 73 -16.32 8.13 -8.04
N THR A 74 -15.28 8.96 -7.91
CA THR A 74 -13.91 8.54 -8.20
C THR A 74 -13.45 7.44 -7.23
N LEU A 75 -13.73 7.60 -5.93
CA LEU A 75 -13.37 6.58 -4.93
C LEU A 75 -14.14 5.27 -5.13
N THR A 76 -15.40 5.31 -5.55
CA THR A 76 -16.16 4.10 -5.87
C THR A 76 -15.59 3.40 -7.09
N ASN A 77 -15.20 4.16 -8.13
CA ASN A 77 -14.57 3.60 -9.33
C ASN A 77 -13.19 2.99 -8.99
N GLU A 78 -12.37 3.68 -8.19
CA GLU A 78 -11.11 3.15 -7.69
C GLU A 78 -11.31 1.86 -6.89
N PHE A 79 -12.29 1.83 -6.01
CA PHE A 79 -12.62 0.62 -5.24
C PHE A 79 -13.05 -0.54 -6.14
N GLU A 80 -13.88 -0.28 -7.16
CA GLU A 80 -14.29 -1.30 -8.13
C GLU A 80 -13.08 -1.81 -8.93
N THR A 81 -12.21 -0.93 -9.41
CA THR A 81 -10.99 -1.34 -10.12
C THR A 81 -10.08 -2.19 -9.23
N LEU A 82 -9.86 -1.77 -7.97
CA LEU A 82 -9.03 -2.51 -7.03
C LEU A 82 -9.64 -3.88 -6.69
N LYS A 83 -10.97 -3.96 -6.58
CA LYS A 83 -11.70 -5.22 -6.39
C LYS A 83 -11.57 -6.15 -7.59
N THR A 84 -11.63 -5.63 -8.82
CA THR A 84 -11.39 -6.44 -10.03
C THR A 84 -9.96 -6.96 -10.08
N GLN A 85 -8.97 -6.13 -9.75
CA GLN A 85 -7.56 -6.54 -9.67
C GLN A 85 -7.34 -7.62 -8.60
N TYR A 86 -7.94 -7.45 -7.43
CA TYR A 86 -7.89 -8.45 -6.36
C TYR A 86 -8.48 -9.79 -6.80
N ASN A 87 -9.62 -9.78 -7.49
CA ASN A 87 -10.25 -11.00 -8.00
C ASN A 87 -9.40 -11.69 -9.07
N ILE A 88 -8.78 -10.92 -9.97
CA ILE A 88 -7.85 -11.45 -10.98
C ILE A 88 -6.63 -12.09 -10.29
N LEU A 89 -6.02 -11.40 -9.34
CA LEU A 89 -4.84 -11.88 -8.62
C LEU A 89 -5.15 -13.14 -7.79
N THR A 90 -6.33 -13.17 -7.14
CA THR A 90 -6.83 -14.36 -6.44
C THR A 90 -7.03 -15.53 -7.40
N GLY A 91 -7.60 -15.27 -8.57
CA GLY A 91 -7.72 -16.25 -9.65
C GLY A 91 -6.36 -16.80 -10.08
N GLN A 92 -5.39 -15.92 -10.35
CA GLN A 92 -4.03 -16.29 -10.71
C GLN A 92 -3.36 -17.14 -9.62
N HIS A 93 -3.44 -16.73 -8.35
CA HIS A 93 -2.92 -17.53 -7.24
C HIS A 93 -3.57 -18.91 -7.16
N SER A 94 -4.89 -19.01 -7.31
CA SER A 94 -5.57 -20.31 -7.31
C SER A 94 -5.08 -21.23 -8.43
N THR A 95 -4.85 -20.68 -9.64
CA THR A 95 -4.30 -21.45 -10.76
C THR A 95 -2.85 -21.86 -10.53
N PHE A 96 -2.03 -20.97 -9.96
CA PHE A 96 -0.64 -21.25 -9.62
C PHE A 96 -0.55 -22.35 -8.56
N THR A 97 -1.36 -22.27 -7.49
CA THR A 97 -1.43 -23.31 -6.46
C THR A 97 -1.86 -24.65 -7.03
N ARG A 98 -2.82 -24.68 -7.97
CA ARG A 98 -3.23 -25.91 -8.66
C ARG A 98 -2.12 -26.48 -9.55
N ASN A 99 -1.37 -25.62 -10.24
CA ASN A 99 -0.25 -26.07 -11.07
C ASN A 99 0.88 -26.63 -10.19
N ALA A 100 1.26 -25.91 -9.13
CA ALA A 100 2.27 -26.37 -8.18
C ALA A 100 1.85 -27.69 -7.50
N SER A 101 0.58 -27.86 -7.11
CA SER A 101 0.11 -29.12 -6.53
C SER A 101 0.13 -30.27 -7.55
N SER A 102 -0.16 -30.01 -8.83
CA SER A 102 -0.03 -31.02 -9.88
C SER A 102 1.43 -31.41 -10.13
N GLU A 103 2.36 -30.46 -10.08
CA GLU A 103 3.79 -30.71 -10.23
C GLU A 103 4.35 -31.50 -9.03
N ILE A 104 3.95 -31.15 -7.81
CA ILE A 104 4.27 -31.92 -6.60
C ILE A 104 3.74 -33.35 -6.72
N SER A 105 2.51 -33.54 -7.22
CA SER A 105 1.95 -34.87 -7.45
C SER A 105 2.76 -35.68 -8.46
N LEU A 106 3.23 -35.04 -9.54
CA LEU A 106 4.07 -35.68 -10.55
C LEU A 106 5.43 -36.06 -9.97
N LEU A 107 6.09 -35.15 -9.25
CA LEU A 107 7.37 -35.41 -8.59
C LEU A 107 7.25 -36.54 -7.56
N ASN A 108 6.17 -36.56 -6.76
CA ASN A 108 5.90 -37.65 -5.82
C ASN A 108 5.72 -38.98 -6.55
N SER A 109 4.97 -39.03 -7.65
CA SER A 109 4.84 -40.25 -8.45
C SER A 109 6.19 -40.74 -9.00
N ARG A 110 7.06 -39.81 -9.40
CA ARG A 110 8.41 -40.12 -9.88
C ARG A 110 9.32 -40.63 -8.77
N ILE A 111 9.22 -40.05 -7.57
CA ILE A 111 9.93 -40.53 -6.39
C ILE A 111 9.50 -41.96 -6.07
N GLU A 112 8.18 -42.25 -6.07
CA GLU A 112 7.69 -43.61 -5.83
C GLU A 112 8.19 -44.62 -6.89
N GLU A 113 8.26 -44.22 -8.16
CA GLU A 113 8.87 -45.06 -9.21
C GLU A 113 10.34 -45.36 -8.91
N LEU A 114 11.14 -44.34 -8.57
CA LEU A 114 12.55 -44.49 -8.24
C LEU A 114 12.74 -45.34 -6.96
N GLU A 115 11.84 -45.24 -5.99
CA GLU A 115 11.86 -46.09 -4.80
C GLU A 115 11.57 -47.56 -5.13
N ARG A 116 10.59 -47.82 -6.02
CA ARG A 116 10.31 -49.17 -6.53
C ARG A 116 11.51 -49.74 -7.30
N GLU A 117 12.15 -48.94 -8.14
CA GLU A 117 13.37 -49.33 -8.87
C GLU A 117 14.52 -49.64 -7.91
N ARG A 118 14.77 -48.78 -6.91
CA ARG A 118 15.77 -49.00 -5.85
C ARG A 118 15.51 -50.30 -5.11
N ASP A 119 14.26 -50.58 -4.73
CA ASP A 119 13.92 -51.81 -4.00
C ASP A 119 14.03 -53.05 -4.88
N GLY A 120 13.69 -52.91 -6.17
CA GLY A 120 14.00 -53.91 -7.19
C GLY A 120 15.49 -54.23 -7.26
N LEU A 121 16.35 -53.21 -7.37
CA LEU A 121 17.81 -53.35 -7.39
C LEU A 121 18.35 -53.99 -6.11
N LYS A 122 17.87 -53.58 -4.92
CA LYS A 122 18.19 -54.25 -3.65
C LYS A 122 17.77 -55.72 -3.65
N GLY A 123 16.63 -56.04 -4.26
CA GLY A 123 16.18 -57.42 -4.45
C GLY A 123 17.08 -58.23 -5.39
N TRP A 124 17.55 -57.63 -6.48
CA TRP A 124 18.56 -58.22 -7.37
C TRP A 124 19.89 -58.43 -6.66
N GLU A 125 20.35 -57.45 -5.88
CA GLU A 125 21.59 -57.52 -5.13
C GLU A 125 21.53 -58.63 -4.06
N ARG A 126 20.40 -58.78 -3.35
CA ARG A 126 20.19 -59.93 -2.43
C ARG A 126 20.23 -61.26 -3.17
N ARG A 127 19.60 -61.37 -4.35
CA ARG A 127 19.65 -62.58 -5.18
C ARG A 127 21.05 -62.88 -5.69
N ALA A 128 21.80 -61.87 -6.12
CA ALA A 128 23.19 -62.02 -6.55
C ALA A 128 24.10 -62.45 -5.40
N ARG A 129 23.91 -61.90 -4.19
CA ARG A 129 24.60 -62.37 -2.98
C ARG A 129 24.24 -63.83 -2.65
N GLY A 130 22.97 -64.21 -2.73
CA GLY A 130 22.52 -65.59 -2.55
C GLY A 130 23.18 -66.55 -3.54
N LEU A 131 23.14 -66.21 -4.84
CA LEU A 131 23.81 -66.99 -5.89
C LEU A 131 25.33 -67.03 -5.72
N SER A 132 25.96 -65.96 -5.22
CA SER A 132 27.39 -65.95 -4.92
C SER A 132 27.73 -66.90 -3.78
N ILE A 133 26.90 -66.97 -2.73
CA ILE A 133 27.06 -67.92 -1.63
C ILE A 133 26.87 -69.35 -2.14
N GLU A 134 25.84 -69.61 -2.94
CA GLU A 134 25.61 -70.92 -3.56
C GLU A 134 26.79 -71.32 -4.48
N LEU A 135 27.34 -70.39 -5.26
CA LEU A 135 28.52 -70.62 -6.10
C LEU A 135 29.76 -70.90 -5.24
N GLU A 136 29.92 -70.24 -4.11
CA GLU A 136 31.03 -70.46 -3.19
C GLU A 136 30.91 -71.82 -2.47
N GLU A 137 29.69 -72.24 -2.12
CA GLU A 137 29.41 -73.59 -1.62
C GLU A 137 29.64 -74.67 -2.69
N GLU A 138 29.23 -74.44 -3.93
CA GLU A 138 29.51 -75.34 -5.07
C GLU A 138 31.00 -75.37 -5.41
N LYS A 139 31.72 -74.24 -5.31
CA LYS A 139 33.17 -74.20 -5.44
C LYS A 139 33.84 -74.99 -4.33
N ARG A 140 33.42 -74.84 -3.07
CA ARG A 140 33.92 -75.63 -1.94
C ARG A 140 33.68 -77.14 -2.18
N ARG A 141 32.49 -77.53 -2.67
CA ARG A 141 32.20 -78.92 -3.06
C ARG A 141 33.03 -79.39 -4.25
N ASN A 142 33.31 -78.51 -5.21
CA ASN A 142 34.14 -78.83 -6.38
C ASN A 142 35.64 -78.79 -6.07
N GLU A 143 36.10 -78.03 -5.09
CA GLU A 143 37.45 -78.09 -4.51
C GLU A 143 37.61 -79.39 -3.73
N GLU A 144 36.63 -79.82 -2.94
CA GLU A 144 36.61 -81.16 -2.33
C GLU A 144 36.59 -82.30 -3.39
N ARG A 145 36.07 -82.04 -4.61
CA ARG A 145 36.14 -82.96 -5.77
C ARG A 145 37.42 -82.80 -6.60
N ARG A 146 38.02 -81.61 -6.66
CA ARG A 146 39.31 -81.32 -7.31
C ARG A 146 40.46 -81.84 -6.47
N GLU A 147 40.43 -81.76 -5.15
CA GLU A 147 41.41 -82.44 -4.29
C GLU A 147 41.36 -83.97 -4.48
N ARG A 148 40.24 -84.53 -4.99
CA ARG A 148 40.16 -85.92 -5.50
C ARG A 148 40.49 -86.09 -7.00
N GLY A 149 40.52 -85.01 -7.77
CA GLY A 149 40.76 -84.99 -9.22
C GLY A 149 42.10 -84.38 -9.64
N GLU A 150 42.89 -83.85 -8.70
CA GLU A 150 44.19 -83.20 -8.91
C GLU A 150 45.35 -84.19 -9.13
N LEU A 151 45.03 -85.46 -9.41
CA LEU A 151 45.95 -86.41 -10.02
C LEU A 151 45.84 -86.49 -11.56
N GLU A 152 44.94 -85.74 -12.20
CA GLU A 152 44.87 -85.70 -13.67
C GLU A 152 44.53 -84.30 -14.19
N GLN A 153 45.55 -83.58 -14.68
CA GLN A 153 45.54 -82.60 -15.79
C GLN A 153 46.40 -81.36 -15.54
N GLU A 154 47.72 -81.58 -15.48
CA GLU A 154 48.70 -80.64 -16.02
C GLU A 154 49.06 -81.11 -17.43
N GLY A 155 48.59 -80.42 -18.47
CA GLY A 155 48.95 -80.83 -19.83
C GLY A 155 48.42 -80.00 -20.99
N ARG A 156 47.56 -79.00 -20.77
CA ARG A 156 47.02 -78.17 -21.88
C ARG A 156 46.83 -76.71 -21.48
N ARG A 157 47.93 -75.96 -21.27
CA ARG A 157 47.85 -74.50 -20.99
C ARG A 157 48.89 -73.62 -21.65
N VAL A 158 49.81 -74.16 -22.44
CA VAL A 158 50.97 -73.35 -22.88
C VAL A 158 50.79 -72.68 -24.25
N ASP A 159 49.94 -73.20 -25.15
CA ASP A 159 49.89 -72.65 -26.52
C ASP A 159 48.76 -71.65 -26.79
N GLU A 160 47.73 -71.57 -25.94
CA GLU A 160 46.57 -70.69 -26.16
C GLU A 160 46.70 -69.28 -25.53
N THR A 161 47.59 -69.12 -24.54
CA THR A 161 47.83 -67.85 -23.84
C THR A 161 48.67 -66.89 -24.69
N LEU A 162 49.64 -67.41 -25.44
CA LEU A 162 50.55 -66.61 -26.26
C LEU A 162 49.84 -65.86 -27.41
N GLN A 163 48.84 -66.48 -28.06
CA GLN A 163 48.09 -65.84 -29.15
C GLN A 163 47.07 -64.79 -28.67
N LYS A 164 46.54 -64.92 -27.44
CA LYS A 164 45.59 -63.96 -26.85
C LYS A 164 46.32 -62.71 -26.33
N GLU A 165 47.53 -62.88 -25.80
CA GLU A 165 48.36 -61.78 -25.30
C GLU A 165 48.86 -60.85 -26.41
N VAL A 166 49.26 -61.39 -27.57
CA VAL A 166 49.74 -60.60 -28.72
C VAL A 166 48.62 -59.75 -29.33
N LYS A 167 47.39 -60.30 -29.43
CA LYS A 167 46.23 -59.54 -29.92
C LYS A 167 45.83 -58.42 -28.96
N ARG A 168 45.91 -58.64 -27.65
CA ARG A 168 45.65 -57.63 -26.61
C ARG A 168 46.65 -56.48 -26.67
N GLN A 169 47.92 -56.79 -26.88
CA GLN A 169 48.99 -55.79 -26.99
C GLN A 169 48.85 -54.92 -28.23
N SER A 170 48.45 -55.49 -29.37
CA SER A 170 48.22 -54.71 -30.60
C SER A 170 47.04 -53.72 -30.50
N LEU A 171 45.97 -54.09 -29.79
CA LEU A 171 44.81 -53.22 -29.56
C LEU A 171 45.11 -52.11 -28.54
N SER A 172 45.87 -52.42 -27.49
CA SER A 172 46.30 -51.44 -26.48
C SER A 172 47.23 -50.36 -27.04
N LEU A 173 48.09 -50.70 -28.00
CA LEU A 173 48.93 -49.70 -28.66
C LEU A 173 48.09 -48.73 -29.50
N ALA A 174 47.07 -49.22 -30.22
CA ALA A 174 46.20 -48.38 -31.02
C ALA A 174 45.31 -47.44 -30.20
N THR A 175 44.91 -47.83 -28.98
CA THR A 175 44.19 -46.95 -28.05
C THR A 175 45.09 -45.86 -27.47
N ILE A 176 46.32 -46.22 -27.08
CA ILE A 176 47.30 -45.27 -26.52
C ILE A 176 47.70 -44.19 -27.54
N TYR A 177 47.78 -44.51 -28.83
CA TYR A 177 48.04 -43.50 -29.87
C TYR A 177 46.87 -42.53 -30.06
N ARG A 178 45.61 -43.02 -30.01
CA ARG A 178 44.42 -42.15 -30.09
C ARG A 178 44.28 -41.26 -28.87
N GLU A 179 44.60 -41.80 -27.69
CA GLU A 179 44.58 -41.05 -26.43
C GLU A 179 45.69 -39.99 -26.39
N ASN A 180 46.88 -40.27 -26.94
CA ASN A 180 47.93 -39.25 -27.09
C ASN A 180 47.54 -38.13 -28.04
N GLU A 181 46.81 -38.42 -29.12
CA GLU A 181 46.29 -37.41 -30.05
C GLU A 181 45.21 -36.54 -29.37
N SER A 182 44.30 -37.15 -28.60
CA SER A 182 43.25 -36.42 -27.86
C SER A 182 43.81 -35.57 -26.73
N LEU A 183 44.80 -36.08 -25.98
CA LEU A 183 45.47 -35.32 -24.91
C LEU A 183 46.23 -34.12 -25.46
N LYS A 184 46.82 -34.22 -26.67
CA LYS A 184 47.44 -33.05 -27.33
C LYS A 184 46.41 -31.99 -27.71
N ALA A 185 45.22 -32.39 -28.17
CA ALA A 185 44.13 -31.45 -28.46
C ALA A 185 43.61 -30.77 -27.18
N GLU A 186 43.44 -31.53 -26.11
CA GLU A 186 43.01 -31.02 -24.81
C GLU A 186 44.03 -30.04 -24.20
N VAL A 187 45.34 -30.29 -24.36
CA VAL A 187 46.39 -29.35 -23.92
C VAL A 187 46.32 -28.02 -24.69
N VAL A 188 45.95 -28.03 -25.98
CA VAL A 188 45.75 -26.79 -26.74
C VAL A 188 44.51 -26.04 -26.26
N GLU A 189 43.42 -26.76 -25.97
CA GLU A 189 42.17 -26.20 -25.44
C GLU A 189 42.36 -25.60 -24.03
N LEU A 190 43.07 -26.30 -23.14
CA LEU A 190 43.40 -25.82 -21.80
C LEU A 190 44.28 -24.56 -21.83
N ARG A 191 45.18 -24.45 -22.82
CA ARG A 191 45.97 -23.22 -23.04
C ARG A 191 45.13 -22.06 -23.54
N GLN A 192 44.06 -22.32 -24.30
CA GLN A 192 43.09 -21.29 -24.72
C GLN A 192 42.21 -20.84 -23.56
N LYS A 193 41.65 -21.79 -22.80
CA LYS A 193 40.85 -21.51 -21.59
C LYS A 193 41.65 -20.74 -20.54
N LYS A 194 42.94 -21.03 -20.36
CA LYS A 194 43.81 -20.23 -19.48
C LYS A 194 43.89 -18.77 -19.92
N LYS A 195 44.02 -18.50 -21.22
CA LYS A 195 44.03 -17.12 -21.75
C LYS A 195 42.68 -16.42 -21.54
N GLU A 196 41.58 -17.14 -21.61
CA GLU A 196 40.24 -16.62 -21.33
C GLU A 196 40.06 -16.30 -19.84
N VAL A 197 40.52 -17.18 -18.94
CA VAL A 197 40.52 -16.94 -17.49
C VAL A 197 41.37 -15.72 -17.14
N ASP A 198 42.59 -15.62 -17.67
CA ASP A 198 43.47 -14.46 -17.45
C ASP A 198 42.83 -13.14 -17.95
N ALA A 199 41.97 -13.19 -18.98
CA ALA A 199 41.21 -12.03 -19.48
C ALA A 199 40.01 -11.68 -18.58
N VAL A 200 39.30 -12.70 -18.07
CA VAL A 200 38.19 -12.52 -17.13
C VAL A 200 38.68 -11.97 -15.79
N GLU A 201 39.81 -12.45 -15.26
CA GLU A 201 40.42 -11.93 -14.03
C GLU A 201 40.78 -10.44 -14.15
N ARG A 202 41.29 -10.02 -15.31
CA ARG A 202 41.56 -8.59 -15.57
C ARG A 202 40.27 -7.77 -15.58
N SER A 203 39.21 -8.27 -16.24
CA SER A 203 37.90 -7.59 -16.24
C SER A 203 37.25 -7.53 -14.85
N ALA A 204 37.46 -8.55 -14.01
CA ALA A 204 36.98 -8.60 -12.64
C ALA A 204 37.73 -7.58 -11.76
N MET A 205 39.04 -7.44 -11.94
CA MET A 205 39.85 -6.43 -11.25
C MET A 205 39.44 -5.00 -11.64
N ASP A 206 39.12 -4.76 -12.91
CA ASP A 206 38.63 -3.46 -13.38
C ASP A 206 37.23 -3.15 -12.85
N ALA A 207 36.32 -4.13 -12.82
CA ALA A 207 35.00 -4.00 -12.20
C ALA A 207 35.08 -3.78 -10.68
N GLN A 208 36.06 -4.40 -10.00
CA GLN A 208 36.29 -4.18 -8.58
C GLN A 208 36.78 -2.74 -8.32
N ARG A 209 37.62 -2.19 -9.20
CA ARG A 209 38.06 -0.79 -9.11
C ARG A 209 36.90 0.18 -9.33
N SER A 210 36.06 -0.04 -10.34
CA SER A 210 34.90 0.81 -10.60
C SER A 210 33.90 0.79 -9.44
N LEU A 211 33.64 -0.38 -8.84
CA LEU A 211 32.78 -0.50 -7.66
C LEU A 211 33.34 0.24 -6.45
N LYS A 212 34.66 0.20 -6.24
CA LYS A 212 35.31 0.98 -5.16
C LYS A 212 35.17 2.48 -5.38
N ASP A 213 35.30 2.94 -6.63
CA ASP A 213 35.10 4.35 -6.98
C ASP A 213 33.63 4.78 -6.82
N GLU A 214 32.68 3.94 -7.22
CA GLU A 214 31.24 4.18 -7.00
C GLU A 214 30.88 4.23 -5.51
N ILE A 215 31.40 3.32 -4.69
CA ILE A 215 31.21 3.32 -3.23
C ILE A 215 31.73 4.63 -2.63
N ARG A 216 32.89 5.10 -3.09
CA ARG A 216 33.46 6.38 -2.63
C ARG A 216 32.56 7.57 -3.00
N VAL A 217 32.03 7.60 -4.23
CA VAL A 217 31.09 8.65 -4.67
C VAL A 217 29.79 8.60 -3.87
N LEU A 218 29.26 7.41 -3.60
CA LEU A 218 28.05 7.23 -2.79
C LEU A 218 28.26 7.65 -1.33
N GLN A 219 29.43 7.39 -0.76
CA GLN A 219 29.80 7.89 0.57
C GLN A 219 29.84 9.43 0.57
N GLU A 220 30.42 10.05 -0.44
CA GLU A 220 30.47 11.50 -0.57
C GLU A 220 29.07 12.12 -0.77
N GLN A 221 28.19 11.47 -1.55
CA GLN A 221 26.79 11.87 -1.71
C GLN A 221 25.98 11.71 -0.42
N LEU A 222 26.19 10.62 0.34
CA LEU A 222 25.56 10.41 1.64
C LEU A 222 25.99 11.49 2.65
N GLU A 223 27.27 11.85 2.67
CA GLU A 223 27.76 12.93 3.52
C GLU A 223 27.19 14.29 3.11
N ARG A 224 27.03 14.56 1.80
CA ARG A 224 26.35 15.77 1.31
C ARG A 224 24.88 15.81 1.73
N ALA A 225 24.14 14.71 1.55
CA ALA A 225 22.75 14.61 1.98
C ALA A 225 22.58 14.77 3.50
N ARG A 226 23.54 14.24 4.30
CA ARG A 226 23.57 14.46 5.75
C ARG A 226 23.82 15.93 6.09
N ARG A 227 24.79 16.59 5.43
CA ARG A 227 25.04 18.03 5.61
C ARG A 227 23.83 18.89 5.18
N ASP A 228 23.14 18.51 4.12
CA ASP A 228 21.93 19.20 3.65
C ASP A 228 20.78 19.03 4.66
N MET A 229 20.59 17.83 5.22
CA MET A 229 19.63 17.56 6.29
C MET A 229 19.96 18.31 7.60
N ASP A 230 21.25 18.40 7.94
CA ASP A 230 21.73 19.19 9.09
C ASP A 230 21.55 20.71 8.84
N SER A 231 21.66 21.16 7.59
CA SER A 231 21.41 22.56 7.22
C SER A 231 19.92 22.91 7.28
N LEU A 232 19.04 22.00 6.83
CA LEU A 232 17.58 22.14 6.88
C LEU A 232 17.02 22.10 8.31
N THR A 233 17.72 21.44 9.24
CA THR A 233 17.36 21.44 10.67
C THR A 233 17.90 22.68 11.41
N GLN A 234 18.96 23.32 10.92
CA GLN A 234 19.46 24.59 11.47
C GLN A 234 18.77 25.85 10.90
N THR A 235 18.09 25.77 9.75
CA THR A 235 17.39 26.92 9.14
C THR A 235 15.90 27.04 9.49
N PHE A 236 15.51 26.71 10.73
CA PHE A 236 14.18 27.10 11.24
C PHE A 236 14.29 28.31 12.18
N PRO A 237 14.13 29.56 11.70
CA PRO A 237 13.84 30.68 12.57
C PRO A 237 12.44 30.50 13.15
N SER A 238 12.36 30.43 14.48
CA SER A 238 11.09 30.48 15.22
C SER A 238 10.57 31.91 15.28
N ASP A 239 10.10 32.48 14.16
CA ASP A 239 9.36 33.74 14.20
C ASP A 239 7.86 33.48 14.08
N ALA A 240 7.28 33.16 15.23
CA ALA A 240 5.84 33.12 15.46
C ALA A 240 5.30 34.56 15.58
N SER A 241 5.20 35.29 14.46
CA SER A 241 4.40 36.51 14.39
C SER A 241 3.99 36.90 12.96
N SER A 242 2.98 36.24 12.38
CA SER A 242 2.07 36.89 11.42
C SER A 242 0.88 36.00 11.01
N SER A 243 -0.32 36.53 11.29
CA SER A 243 -1.61 36.39 10.60
C SER A 243 -2.13 35.01 10.13
N SER A 244 -3.35 34.74 10.58
CA SER A 244 -4.19 33.54 10.49
C SER A 244 -4.76 33.19 9.10
N THR A 245 -3.93 33.04 8.08
CA THR A 245 -4.39 32.50 6.77
C THR A 245 -3.42 31.56 6.08
N THR A 246 -2.22 31.34 6.64
CA THR A 246 -1.15 30.56 6.00
C THR A 246 -1.04 29.11 6.49
N THR A 247 -1.82 28.68 7.48
CA THR A 247 -1.64 27.36 8.10
C THR A 247 -2.08 26.21 7.19
N ASP A 248 -3.12 26.38 6.38
CA ASP A 248 -3.65 25.27 5.57
C ASP A 248 -2.83 25.03 4.29
N GLU A 249 -2.35 26.08 3.64
CA GLU A 249 -1.42 25.96 2.51
C GLU A 249 -0.04 25.48 2.94
N THR A 250 0.46 25.92 4.10
CA THR A 250 1.74 25.42 4.65
C THR A 250 1.65 23.96 5.10
N LEU A 251 0.50 23.51 5.63
CA LEU A 251 0.27 22.10 5.95
C LEU A 251 0.10 21.24 4.69
N ARG A 252 -0.61 21.72 3.66
CA ARG A 252 -0.75 21.02 2.38
C ARG A 252 0.57 20.87 1.65
N THR A 253 1.37 21.93 1.60
CA THR A 253 2.72 21.89 1.02
C THR A 253 3.63 20.95 1.81
N ARG A 254 3.60 20.97 3.15
CA ARG A 254 4.33 20.00 3.99
C ARG A 254 3.89 18.56 3.78
N LEU A 255 2.58 18.31 3.66
CA LEU A 255 2.05 16.96 3.44
C LEU A 255 2.39 16.45 2.03
N SER A 256 2.37 17.33 1.02
CA SER A 256 2.84 16.99 -0.32
C SER A 256 4.35 16.71 -0.33
N ALA A 257 5.16 17.50 0.37
CA ALA A 257 6.60 17.28 0.49
C ALA A 257 6.90 15.95 1.20
N LEU A 258 6.23 15.67 2.32
CA LEU A 258 6.36 14.40 3.04
C LEU A 258 5.90 13.20 2.19
N SER A 259 4.81 13.34 1.43
CA SER A 259 4.34 12.30 0.52
C SER A 259 5.34 12.04 -0.62
N THR A 260 5.93 13.10 -1.20
CA THR A 260 6.97 12.95 -2.22
C THR A 260 8.24 12.32 -1.66
N LEU A 261 8.67 12.72 -0.46
CA LEU A 261 9.86 12.16 0.20
C LEU A 261 9.63 10.70 0.60
N HIS A 262 8.43 10.37 1.07
CA HIS A 262 8.05 8.98 1.33
C HIS A 262 8.05 8.14 0.06
N SER A 263 7.51 8.65 -1.05
CA SER A 263 7.54 7.95 -2.34
C SER A 263 8.96 7.76 -2.89
N GLN A 264 9.85 8.74 -2.69
CA GLN A 264 11.25 8.62 -3.09
C GLN A 264 11.98 7.61 -2.21
N ALA A 265 11.77 7.65 -0.89
CA ALA A 265 12.36 6.68 0.03
C ALA A 265 11.91 5.24 -0.24
N THR A 266 10.64 5.03 -0.63
CA THR A 266 10.15 3.68 -0.98
C THR A 266 10.72 3.19 -2.30
N VAL A 267 10.87 4.06 -3.32
CA VAL A 267 11.57 3.69 -4.56
C VAL A 267 13.04 3.39 -4.30
N ASP A 268 13.73 4.18 -3.48
CA ASP A 268 15.13 3.97 -3.15
C ASP A 268 15.34 2.68 -2.34
N LEU A 269 14.44 2.35 -1.40
CA LEU A 269 14.45 1.08 -0.70
C LEU A 269 14.23 -0.09 -1.65
N ALA A 270 13.26 0.00 -2.56
CA ALA A 270 13.01 -1.05 -3.56
C ALA A 270 14.23 -1.25 -4.49
N ALA A 271 14.90 -0.16 -4.89
CA ALA A 271 16.12 -0.22 -5.67
C ALA A 271 17.27 -0.88 -4.89
N ARG A 272 17.45 -0.54 -3.61
CA ARG A 272 18.46 -1.17 -2.74
C ARG A 272 18.18 -2.65 -2.51
N ASP A 273 16.93 -3.04 -2.30
CA ASP A 273 16.56 -4.44 -2.15
C ASP A 273 16.84 -5.24 -3.43
N SER A 274 16.58 -4.66 -4.61
CA SER A 274 16.93 -5.29 -5.89
C SER A 274 18.44 -5.50 -6.02
N ARG A 275 19.24 -4.51 -5.60
CA ARG A 275 20.70 -4.59 -5.63
C ARG A 275 21.26 -5.58 -4.61
N ILE A 276 20.66 -5.67 -3.42
CA ILE A 276 21.03 -6.68 -2.42
C ILE A 276 20.75 -8.08 -2.97
N ARG A 277 19.61 -8.31 -3.65
CA ARG A 277 19.32 -9.60 -4.29
C ARG A 277 20.34 -9.92 -5.39
N GLU A 278 20.67 -8.97 -6.27
CA GLU A 278 21.68 -9.17 -7.31
C GLU A 278 23.06 -9.51 -6.73
N LEU A 279 23.46 -8.87 -5.62
CA LEU A 279 24.71 -9.17 -4.92
C LEU A 279 24.67 -10.56 -4.28
N HIS A 280 23.54 -10.98 -3.70
CA HIS A 280 23.38 -12.34 -3.18
C HIS A 280 23.47 -13.37 -4.31
N ASP A 281 22.82 -13.15 -5.45
CA ASP A 281 22.88 -14.05 -6.61
C ASP A 281 24.31 -14.15 -7.19
N ARG A 282 25.06 -13.04 -7.19
CA ARG A 282 26.47 -13.04 -7.58
C ARG A 282 27.34 -13.80 -6.58
N LEU A 283 27.05 -13.68 -5.28
CA LEU A 283 27.82 -14.36 -4.25
C LEU A 283 27.54 -15.86 -4.24
N THR A 284 26.30 -16.28 -4.47
CA THR A 284 25.93 -17.70 -4.62
C THR A 284 26.54 -18.30 -5.87
N THR A 285 26.45 -17.63 -7.02
CA THR A 285 27.10 -18.11 -8.26
C THR A 285 28.63 -18.19 -8.13
N LEU A 286 29.26 -17.23 -7.45
CA LEU A 286 30.70 -17.30 -7.16
C LEU A 286 31.02 -18.45 -6.19
N ALA A 287 30.22 -18.66 -5.16
CA ALA A 287 30.37 -19.77 -4.22
C ALA A 287 30.21 -21.13 -4.93
N ASP A 288 29.24 -21.27 -5.82
CA ASP A 288 29.01 -22.49 -6.59
C ASP A 288 30.13 -22.74 -7.60
N SER A 289 30.61 -21.69 -8.28
CA SER A 289 31.76 -21.80 -9.19
C SER A 289 33.06 -22.17 -8.44
N SER A 290 33.28 -21.63 -7.24
CA SER A 290 34.45 -21.99 -6.42
C SER A 290 34.34 -23.42 -5.90
N ARG A 291 33.16 -23.86 -5.44
CA ARG A 291 32.90 -25.27 -5.06
C ARG A 291 33.11 -26.23 -6.22
N ALA A 292 32.64 -25.89 -7.42
CA ALA A 292 32.88 -26.69 -8.62
C ALA A 292 34.38 -26.79 -8.95
N SER A 293 35.11 -25.67 -8.87
CA SER A 293 36.54 -25.65 -9.11
C SER A 293 37.32 -26.49 -8.09
N ILE A 294 36.93 -26.45 -6.81
CA ILE A 294 37.54 -27.26 -5.75
C ILE A 294 37.25 -28.74 -6.00
N ALA A 295 36.01 -29.11 -6.35
CA ALA A 295 35.64 -30.48 -6.65
C ALA A 295 36.39 -31.05 -7.86
N GLU A 296 36.65 -30.24 -8.88
CA GLU A 296 37.50 -30.66 -9.99
C GLU A 296 38.97 -30.80 -9.60
N LEU A 297 39.50 -29.90 -8.77
CA LEU A 297 40.89 -29.99 -8.28
C LEU A 297 41.09 -31.21 -7.38
N THR A 298 40.13 -31.54 -6.52
CA THR A 298 40.18 -32.76 -5.69
C THR A 298 40.14 -34.01 -6.55
N ARG A 299 39.27 -34.04 -7.57
CA ARG A 299 39.21 -35.15 -8.52
C ARG A 299 40.53 -35.34 -9.28
N ARG A 300 41.14 -34.24 -9.76
CA ARG A 300 42.45 -34.28 -10.43
C ARG A 300 43.57 -34.76 -9.50
N ALA A 301 43.52 -34.37 -8.22
CA ALA A 301 44.46 -34.87 -7.21
C ALA A 301 44.30 -36.37 -6.96
N GLU A 302 43.06 -36.87 -6.85
CA GLU A 302 42.77 -38.31 -6.71
C GLU A 302 43.19 -39.13 -7.95
N GLU A 303 43.03 -38.56 -9.15
CA GLU A 303 43.50 -39.16 -10.41
C GLU A 303 45.04 -39.27 -10.43
N ALA A 304 45.74 -38.19 -10.08
CA ALA A 304 47.21 -38.19 -9.98
C ALA A 304 47.73 -39.14 -8.88
N GLU A 305 47.04 -39.24 -7.75
CA GLU A 305 47.38 -40.22 -6.70
C GLU A 305 47.20 -41.66 -7.18
N ARG A 306 46.17 -41.95 -7.98
CA ARG A 306 45.95 -43.28 -8.58
C ARG A 306 47.05 -43.62 -9.58
N GLU A 307 47.44 -42.68 -10.44
CA GLU A 307 48.54 -42.87 -11.38
C GLU A 307 49.87 -43.12 -10.66
N LEU A 308 50.15 -42.37 -9.60
CA LEU A 308 51.34 -42.59 -8.77
C LEU A 308 51.34 -43.97 -8.10
N ARG A 309 50.18 -44.45 -7.64
CA ARG A 309 50.05 -45.81 -7.06
C ARG A 309 50.29 -46.88 -8.11
N TRP A 310 49.69 -46.75 -9.30
CA TRP A 310 49.92 -47.70 -10.39
C TRP A 310 51.36 -47.71 -10.89
N ALA A 311 52.02 -46.55 -10.96
CA ALA A 311 53.44 -46.49 -11.31
C ALA A 311 54.32 -47.18 -10.24
N LYS A 312 54.03 -46.97 -8.95
CA LYS A 312 54.75 -47.64 -7.83
C LYS A 312 54.52 -49.14 -7.82
N GLU A 313 53.29 -49.60 -8.05
CA GLU A 313 52.96 -51.03 -8.14
C GLU A 313 53.56 -51.68 -9.40
N GLY A 314 53.53 -50.97 -10.53
CA GLY A 314 54.18 -51.38 -11.78
C GLY A 314 55.69 -51.54 -11.62
N ARG A 315 56.35 -50.60 -10.95
CA ARG A 315 57.77 -50.69 -10.61
C ARG A 315 58.06 -51.85 -9.66
N ALA A 316 57.31 -52.00 -8.58
CA ALA A 316 57.51 -53.09 -7.62
C ALA A 316 57.28 -54.48 -8.23
N THR A 317 56.35 -54.60 -9.18
CA THR A 317 56.13 -55.86 -9.91
C THR A 317 57.24 -56.15 -10.92
N ALA A 318 57.76 -55.14 -11.62
CA ALA A 318 58.92 -55.26 -12.50
C ALA A 318 60.19 -55.67 -11.71
N GLU A 319 60.46 -55.04 -10.56
CA GLU A 319 61.58 -55.36 -9.67
C GLU A 319 61.50 -56.81 -9.16
N ARG A 320 60.32 -57.30 -8.80
CA ARG A 320 60.12 -58.71 -8.40
C ARG A 320 60.39 -59.68 -9.56
N ARG A 321 59.98 -59.35 -10.79
CA ARG A 321 60.22 -60.19 -11.97
C ARG A 321 61.69 -60.26 -12.35
N GLU A 322 62.41 -59.13 -12.29
CA GLU A 322 63.86 -59.10 -12.48
C GLU A 322 64.58 -59.97 -11.44
N GLN A 323 64.20 -59.86 -10.16
CA GLN A 323 64.78 -60.68 -9.08
C GLN A 323 64.56 -62.18 -9.32
N LEU A 324 63.35 -62.60 -9.73
CA LEU A 324 63.06 -64.00 -10.03
C LEU A 324 63.89 -64.51 -11.22
N ALA A 325 63.92 -63.78 -12.34
CA ALA A 325 64.71 -64.15 -13.51
C ALA A 325 66.22 -64.22 -13.20
N ARG A 326 66.72 -63.28 -12.38
CA ARG A 326 68.12 -63.27 -11.93
C ARG A 326 68.45 -64.45 -11.02
N ASN A 327 67.57 -64.77 -10.07
CA ASN A 327 67.74 -65.91 -9.18
C ASN A 327 67.71 -67.25 -9.95
N GLU A 328 66.87 -67.36 -10.99
CA GLU A 328 66.84 -68.54 -11.87
C GLU A 328 68.12 -68.69 -12.70
N ALA A 329 68.62 -67.59 -13.27
CA ALA A 329 69.90 -67.60 -14.00
C ALA A 329 71.08 -67.98 -13.09
N GLU A 330 71.14 -67.44 -11.87
CA GLU A 330 72.12 -67.80 -10.83
C GLU A 330 72.01 -69.28 -10.43
N ARG A 331 70.79 -69.81 -10.24
CA ARG A 331 70.57 -71.23 -9.92
C ARG A 331 71.05 -72.16 -11.04
N ILE A 332 70.83 -71.80 -12.30
CA ILE A 332 71.28 -72.61 -13.44
C ILE A 332 72.80 -72.53 -13.58
N ARG A 333 73.42 -71.37 -13.35
CA ARG A 333 74.88 -71.21 -13.31
C ARG A 333 75.52 -72.04 -12.18
N LEU A 334 74.97 -71.99 -10.97
CA LEU A 334 75.42 -72.79 -9.83
C LEU A 334 75.21 -74.30 -10.07
N ALA A 335 74.13 -74.70 -10.72
CA ALA A 335 73.88 -76.09 -11.11
C ALA A 335 74.86 -76.58 -12.20
N GLY A 336 75.30 -75.69 -13.11
CA GLY A 336 76.32 -75.98 -14.11
C GLY A 336 77.75 -76.01 -13.54
N GLN A 337 77.99 -75.36 -12.40
CA GLN A 337 79.31 -75.27 -11.74
C GLN A 337 79.50 -76.31 -10.62
N GLY A 338 78.43 -76.99 -10.19
CA GLY A 338 78.47 -78.10 -9.25
C GLY A 338 79.13 -79.37 -9.82
N VAL A 339 79.87 -80.09 -8.98
CA VAL A 339 80.62 -81.31 -9.35
C VAL A 339 79.72 -82.35 -10.05
N ARG A 340 80.16 -82.76 -11.25
CA ARG A 340 79.52 -83.68 -12.18
C ARG A 340 79.22 -85.04 -11.54
N MET A 341 77.94 -85.37 -11.33
CA MET A 341 77.53 -86.77 -11.16
C MET A 341 77.42 -87.45 -12.54
N PRO A 342 78.00 -88.64 -12.76
CA PRO A 342 77.99 -89.27 -14.07
C PRO A 342 76.62 -89.91 -14.32
N GLY A 343 75.81 -89.29 -15.18
CA GLY A 343 74.51 -89.86 -15.61
C GLY A 343 73.45 -88.87 -16.09
N GLY A 344 73.64 -87.55 -15.93
CA GLY A 344 72.68 -86.55 -16.38
C GLY A 344 72.83 -86.22 -17.87
N VAL A 345 71.88 -86.66 -18.70
CA VAL A 345 71.74 -86.27 -20.11
C VAL A 345 71.14 -84.86 -20.18
N GLY A 346 72.00 -83.87 -20.37
CA GLY A 346 71.63 -82.50 -20.72
C GLY A 346 72.84 -81.83 -21.34
N SER A 347 72.74 -81.48 -22.63
CA SER A 347 73.84 -80.88 -23.38
C SER A 347 74.19 -79.52 -22.78
N MET A 348 75.47 -79.27 -22.48
CA MET A 348 75.97 -77.96 -22.02
C MET A 348 75.57 -76.82 -22.99
N ALA A 349 75.37 -77.12 -24.27
CA ALA A 349 74.89 -76.16 -25.27
C ALA A 349 73.44 -75.70 -25.03
N ASP A 350 72.57 -76.57 -24.50
CA ASP A 350 71.17 -76.25 -24.23
C ASP A 350 71.03 -75.44 -22.93
N GLN A 351 71.88 -75.70 -21.94
CA GLN A 351 71.94 -74.88 -20.72
C GLN A 351 72.56 -73.52 -21.01
N SER A 352 73.60 -73.46 -21.85
CA SER A 352 74.21 -72.19 -22.26
C SER A 352 73.27 -71.30 -23.08
N SER A 353 72.47 -71.88 -23.98
CA SER A 353 71.47 -71.12 -24.74
C SER A 353 70.32 -70.64 -23.85
N LYS A 354 69.86 -71.46 -22.90
CA LYS A 354 68.85 -71.03 -21.91
C LYS A 354 69.36 -69.92 -20.99
N VAL A 355 70.61 -69.98 -20.57
CA VAL A 355 71.25 -68.91 -19.79
C VAL A 355 71.36 -67.63 -20.62
N ALA A 356 71.74 -67.71 -21.90
CA ALA A 356 71.77 -66.55 -22.79
C ALA A 356 70.37 -65.93 -23.01
N GLU A 357 69.33 -66.75 -23.12
CA GLU A 357 67.94 -66.27 -23.19
C GLU A 357 67.52 -65.56 -21.89
N LEU A 358 67.83 -66.12 -20.72
CA LEU A 358 67.53 -65.50 -19.43
C LEU A 358 68.35 -64.22 -19.19
N GLU A 359 69.59 -64.18 -19.65
CA GLU A 359 70.42 -62.97 -19.64
C GLU A 359 69.83 -61.88 -20.53
N SER A 360 69.35 -62.24 -21.72
CA SER A 360 68.65 -61.29 -22.60
C SER A 360 67.35 -60.78 -21.96
N LEU A 361 66.61 -61.63 -21.23
CA LEU A 361 65.39 -61.25 -20.53
C LEU A 361 65.69 -60.35 -19.33
N VAL A 362 66.78 -60.60 -18.61
CA VAL A 362 67.28 -59.74 -17.54
C VAL A 362 67.73 -58.39 -18.10
N GLU A 363 68.38 -58.35 -19.26
CA GLU A 363 68.72 -57.09 -19.93
C GLU A 363 67.47 -56.32 -20.37
N LEU A 364 66.45 -57.01 -20.90
CA LEU A 364 65.16 -56.40 -21.23
C LEU A 364 64.46 -55.84 -19.99
N TYR A 365 64.38 -56.60 -18.89
CA TYR A 365 63.78 -56.10 -17.65
C TYR A 365 64.59 -54.97 -17.00
N LYS A 366 65.92 -54.97 -17.11
CA LYS A 366 66.74 -53.84 -16.68
C LYS A 366 66.49 -52.60 -17.53
N ASN A 367 66.36 -52.76 -18.85
CA ASN A 367 66.03 -51.65 -19.73
C ASN A 367 64.63 -51.09 -19.44
N GLU A 368 63.66 -51.94 -19.15
CA GLU A 368 62.32 -51.54 -18.71
C GLU A 368 62.35 -50.83 -17.34
N LEU A 369 63.15 -51.32 -16.39
CA LEU A 369 63.35 -50.67 -15.09
C LEU A 369 64.06 -49.32 -15.22
N ASP A 370 65.04 -49.22 -16.12
CA ASP A 370 65.76 -47.99 -16.43
C ASP A 370 64.84 -46.97 -17.12
N GLN A 371 63.93 -47.41 -17.99
CA GLN A 371 62.91 -46.55 -18.59
C GLN A 371 61.90 -46.08 -17.54
N ILE A 372 61.32 -46.99 -16.75
CA ILE A 372 60.37 -46.65 -15.68
C ILE A 372 61.04 -45.75 -14.62
N SER A 373 62.32 -45.95 -14.32
CA SER A 373 63.05 -45.10 -13.38
C SER A 373 63.41 -43.73 -13.95
N ARG A 374 63.67 -43.62 -15.26
CA ARG A 374 63.81 -42.32 -15.93
C ARG A 374 62.49 -41.57 -15.96
N ASP A 375 61.40 -42.24 -16.29
CA ASP A 375 60.06 -41.63 -16.30
C ASP A 375 59.61 -41.24 -14.87
N SER A 376 59.96 -42.05 -13.87
CA SER A 376 59.76 -41.73 -12.45
C SER A 376 60.62 -40.53 -12.02
N ARG A 377 61.88 -40.45 -12.47
CA ARG A 377 62.76 -39.31 -12.16
C ARG A 377 62.32 -38.05 -12.88
N GLU A 378 61.86 -38.14 -14.12
CA GLU A 378 61.33 -37.01 -14.87
C GLU A 378 60.02 -36.50 -14.25
N THR A 379 59.15 -37.41 -13.80
CA THR A 379 57.92 -37.03 -13.07
C THR A 379 58.25 -36.44 -11.70
N GLU A 380 59.18 -37.02 -10.95
CA GLU A 380 59.69 -36.47 -9.69
C GLU A 380 60.38 -35.11 -9.87
N GLU A 381 61.19 -34.92 -10.93
CA GLU A 381 61.82 -33.64 -11.25
C GLU A 381 60.79 -32.59 -11.70
N ARG A 382 59.74 -32.98 -12.44
CA ARG A 382 58.63 -32.08 -12.79
C ARG A 382 57.82 -31.66 -11.56
N ILE A 383 57.70 -32.54 -10.57
CA ILE A 383 57.10 -32.24 -9.26
C ILE A 383 58.05 -31.32 -8.45
N ALA A 384 59.34 -31.64 -8.38
CA ALA A 384 60.35 -30.88 -7.63
C ALA A 384 60.62 -29.48 -8.22
N GLN A 385 60.53 -29.33 -9.54
CA GLN A 385 60.61 -28.04 -10.24
C GLN A 385 59.31 -27.22 -10.12
N GLY A 386 58.31 -27.70 -9.38
CA GLY A 386 57.08 -26.95 -9.07
C GLY A 386 56.18 -26.69 -10.27
N LYS A 387 56.31 -27.47 -11.35
CA LYS A 387 55.48 -27.34 -12.56
C LYS A 387 54.22 -28.21 -12.51
N GLY A 388 54.08 -29.08 -11.52
CA GLY A 388 52.93 -29.98 -11.38
C GLY A 388 52.17 -29.89 -10.06
N LEU A 389 52.72 -29.28 -9.02
CA LEU A 389 52.07 -29.23 -7.72
C LEU A 389 52.51 -27.94 -7.03
N VAL A 390 51.53 -27.15 -6.59
CA VAL A 390 51.69 -25.86 -5.91
C VAL A 390 52.88 -25.91 -4.94
N LYS A 391 53.80 -24.94 -5.02
CA LYS A 391 54.93 -24.87 -4.08
C LYS A 391 54.39 -24.94 -2.66
N ALA A 392 55.00 -25.73 -1.77
CA ALA A 392 54.54 -25.86 -0.38
C ALA A 392 54.36 -24.48 0.29
N SER A 393 55.24 -23.52 -0.02
CA SER A 393 55.13 -22.13 0.43
C SER A 393 53.88 -21.39 -0.05
N ASP A 394 53.40 -21.69 -1.26
CA ASP A 394 52.23 -21.04 -1.86
C ASP A 394 50.94 -21.69 -1.35
N LEU A 395 50.99 -22.99 -1.04
CA LEU A 395 49.92 -23.70 -0.33
C LEU A 395 49.78 -23.22 1.12
N GLU A 396 50.89 -22.98 1.81
CA GLU A 396 50.90 -22.45 3.17
C GLU A 396 50.40 -21.00 3.23
N LYS A 397 50.83 -20.15 2.29
CA LYS A 397 50.25 -18.80 2.11
C LYS A 397 48.76 -18.83 1.76
N ALA A 398 48.31 -19.81 0.97
CA ALA A 398 46.90 -19.98 0.66
C ALA A 398 46.11 -20.40 1.91
N ARG A 399 46.66 -21.30 2.73
CA ARG A 399 46.05 -21.70 4.02
C ARG A 399 45.99 -20.55 5.02
N GLU A 400 47.05 -19.75 5.14
CA GLU A 400 47.05 -18.55 5.99
C GLU A 400 46.00 -17.53 5.53
N LYS A 401 45.88 -17.30 4.21
CA LYS A 401 44.84 -16.43 3.65
C LYS A 401 43.43 -16.98 3.88
N VAL A 402 43.23 -18.28 3.73
CA VAL A 402 41.94 -18.92 4.04
C VAL A 402 41.61 -18.75 5.52
N SER A 403 42.58 -18.96 6.41
CA SER A 403 42.37 -18.76 7.85
C SER A 403 42.06 -17.30 8.21
N GLN A 404 42.71 -16.34 7.56
CA GLN A 404 42.40 -14.91 7.72
C GLN A 404 41.00 -14.58 7.20
N LEU A 405 40.63 -15.10 6.03
CA LEU A 405 39.28 -14.90 5.47
C LEU A 405 38.20 -15.56 6.33
N GLU A 406 38.46 -16.71 6.93
CA GLU A 406 37.56 -17.36 7.89
C GLU A 406 37.40 -16.51 9.16
N GLN A 407 38.49 -15.93 9.68
CA GLN A 407 38.42 -14.99 10.81
C GLN A 407 37.65 -13.72 10.46
N ASP A 408 37.86 -13.17 9.26
CA ASP A 408 37.15 -12.00 8.76
C ASP A 408 35.66 -12.30 8.59
N ILE A 409 35.30 -13.46 8.03
CA ILE A 409 33.89 -13.91 7.91
C ILE A 409 33.25 -13.99 9.29
N VAL A 410 33.89 -14.64 10.27
CA VAL A 410 33.34 -14.71 11.64
C VAL A 410 33.19 -13.32 12.27
N SER A 411 34.15 -12.42 12.04
CA SER A 411 34.05 -11.05 12.53
C SER A 411 32.90 -10.28 11.88
N LEU A 412 32.72 -10.45 10.56
CA LEU A 412 31.64 -9.80 9.81
C LEU A 412 30.28 -10.37 10.21
N GLU A 413 30.15 -11.68 10.40
CA GLU A 413 28.95 -12.32 10.92
C GLU A 413 28.59 -11.78 12.32
N SER A 414 29.58 -11.59 13.20
CA SER A 414 29.37 -10.93 14.50
C SER A 414 28.83 -9.51 14.33
N THR A 415 29.44 -8.69 13.46
CA THR A 415 28.96 -7.31 13.23
C THR A 415 27.56 -7.27 12.60
N ILE A 416 27.23 -8.20 11.71
CA ILE A 416 25.88 -8.32 11.14
C ILE A 416 24.89 -8.70 12.25
N SER A 417 25.25 -9.61 13.15
CA SER A 417 24.39 -9.96 14.30
C SER A 417 24.15 -8.77 15.24
N GLU A 418 25.18 -7.96 15.49
CA GLU A 418 25.08 -6.75 16.31
C GLU A 418 24.20 -5.70 15.63
N LEU A 419 24.44 -5.41 14.35
CA LEU A 419 23.66 -4.42 13.58
C LEU A 419 22.20 -4.86 13.41
N THR A 420 21.94 -6.14 13.17
CA THR A 420 20.56 -6.67 13.12
C THR A 420 19.88 -6.55 14.48
N SER A 421 20.56 -6.86 15.58
CA SER A 421 20.01 -6.66 16.92
C SER A 421 19.71 -5.17 17.21
N ALA A 422 20.60 -4.26 16.80
CA ALA A 422 20.42 -2.82 16.95
C ALA A 422 19.24 -2.31 16.12
N ASN A 423 19.10 -2.77 14.87
CA ASN A 423 17.95 -2.45 14.01
C ASN A 423 16.64 -2.96 14.62
N THR A 424 16.59 -4.21 15.10
CA THR A 424 15.36 -4.72 15.74
C THR A 424 14.98 -3.93 16.99
N ARG A 425 15.97 -3.43 17.75
CA ARG A 425 15.73 -2.55 18.90
C ARG A 425 15.18 -1.19 18.46
N LEU A 426 15.79 -0.57 17.45
CA LEU A 426 15.34 0.69 16.89
C LEU A 426 13.94 0.58 16.27
N ASP A 427 13.64 -0.51 15.58
CA ASP A 427 12.30 -0.80 15.05
C ASP A 427 11.28 -0.93 16.19
N GLY A 428 11.67 -1.55 17.30
CA GLY A 428 10.87 -1.59 18.53
C GLY A 428 10.59 -0.19 19.08
N GLU A 429 11.64 0.63 19.23
CA GLU A 429 11.52 2.01 19.71
C GLU A 429 10.66 2.89 18.77
N VAL A 430 10.82 2.74 17.44
CA VAL A 430 10.01 3.43 16.44
C VAL A 430 8.56 2.97 16.49
N ASN A 431 8.29 1.67 16.65
CA ASN A 431 6.93 1.16 16.83
C ASN A 431 6.27 1.70 18.09
N ASP A 432 7.01 1.78 19.20
CA ASP A 432 6.51 2.36 20.44
C ASP A 432 6.24 3.86 20.29
N LEU A 433 7.14 4.61 19.64
CA LEU A 433 6.92 6.02 19.33
C LEU A 433 5.73 6.22 18.39
N MET A 434 5.58 5.41 17.35
CA MET A 434 4.40 5.45 16.48
C MET A 434 3.14 5.15 17.27
N ARG A 435 3.14 4.15 18.16
CA ARG A 435 2.01 3.87 19.04
C ARG A 435 1.65 5.08 19.90
N ARG A 436 2.63 5.74 20.52
CA ARG A 436 2.43 6.95 21.33
C ARG A 436 1.89 8.13 20.51
N VAL A 437 2.36 8.32 19.28
CA VAL A 437 1.83 9.34 18.38
C VAL A 437 0.41 9.00 17.95
N THR A 438 0.11 7.73 17.63
CA THR A 438 -1.24 7.29 17.26
C THR A 438 -2.23 7.32 18.43
N SER A 439 -1.77 7.12 19.67
CA SER A 439 -2.59 7.26 20.88
C SER A 439 -2.83 8.73 21.25
N GLY A 440 -2.13 9.67 20.60
CA GLY A 440 -2.23 11.10 20.87
C GLY A 440 -1.56 11.50 22.20
N GLU A 441 -0.60 10.72 22.67
CA GLU A 441 0.22 11.09 23.83
C GLU A 441 1.08 12.31 23.47
N TYR A 442 0.95 13.37 24.26
CA TYR A 442 1.71 14.60 24.11
C TYR A 442 2.61 14.81 25.32
N ASN A 443 3.69 15.57 25.15
CA ASN A 443 4.61 15.86 26.25
C ASN A 443 4.09 17.04 27.10
N PRO A 444 3.68 16.83 28.37
CA PRO A 444 3.09 17.88 29.20
C PRO A 444 4.09 18.97 29.62
N ALA A 445 5.40 18.74 29.44
CA ALA A 445 6.43 19.73 29.72
C ALA A 445 6.55 20.78 28.61
N THR A 446 6.27 20.41 27.36
CA THR A 446 6.40 21.29 26.19
C THR A 446 5.05 21.75 25.65
N GLU A 447 4.02 20.93 25.80
CA GLU A 447 2.72 21.12 25.17
C GLU A 447 1.59 21.08 26.19
N ARG A 448 0.56 21.91 25.97
CA ARG A 448 -0.65 21.94 26.78
C ARG A 448 -1.87 21.78 25.88
N CYS A 449 -2.68 20.77 26.14
CA CYS A 449 -3.97 20.63 25.49
C CYS A 449 -4.97 21.66 26.03
N ILE A 450 -5.60 22.40 25.12
CA ILE A 450 -6.63 23.39 25.44
C ILE A 450 -7.92 22.92 24.79
N GLU A 451 -9.00 22.89 25.56
CA GLU A 451 -10.34 22.63 25.06
C GLU A 451 -11.29 23.77 25.39
N LEU A 452 -12.32 23.95 24.56
CA LEU A 452 -13.38 24.89 24.84
C LEU A 452 -14.23 24.38 25.99
N ARG A 453 -14.39 25.19 27.04
CA ARG A 453 -15.23 24.87 28.22
C ARG A 453 -16.68 24.46 27.86
N LYS A 454 -17.19 24.86 26.68
CA LYS A 454 -18.51 24.47 26.16
C LYS A 454 -18.39 23.73 24.81
N ASN A 455 -17.70 22.59 24.81
CA ASN A 455 -17.53 21.74 23.63
C ASN A 455 -18.84 20.96 23.29
N PRO A 456 -19.21 20.75 22.01
CA PRO A 456 -20.26 19.80 21.65
C PRO A 456 -20.11 18.43 22.31
N ALA A 457 -18.87 17.92 22.47
CA ALA A 457 -18.63 16.66 23.17
C ALA A 457 -19.08 16.71 24.64
N THR A 458 -18.78 17.79 25.37
CA THR A 458 -19.23 17.96 26.76
C THR A 458 -20.74 18.11 26.85
N LYS A 459 -21.40 18.72 25.87
CA LYS A 459 -22.88 18.77 25.81
C LYS A 459 -23.48 17.38 25.62
N ILE A 460 -22.93 16.59 24.70
CA ILE A 460 -23.41 15.22 24.45
C ILE A 460 -23.15 14.34 25.68
N MET A 461 -21.98 14.45 26.31
CA MET A 461 -21.69 13.74 27.56
C MET A 461 -22.64 14.18 28.68
N ALA A 462 -22.95 15.46 28.82
CA ALA A 462 -23.92 15.94 29.80
C ALA A 462 -25.33 15.37 29.56
N VAL A 463 -25.79 15.32 28.30
CA VAL A 463 -27.07 14.68 27.96
C VAL A 463 -27.03 13.19 28.26
N ARG A 464 -25.96 12.47 27.88
CA ARG A 464 -25.80 11.04 28.17
C ARG A 464 -25.77 10.77 29.68
N GLN A 465 -25.05 11.60 30.42
CA GLN A 465 -24.95 11.50 31.87
C GLN A 465 -26.31 11.75 32.52
N GLN A 466 -27.02 12.81 32.12
CA GLN A 466 -28.38 13.06 32.59
C GLN A 466 -29.30 11.88 32.27
N THR A 467 -29.26 11.32 31.05
CA THR A 467 -30.09 10.16 30.72
C THR A 467 -29.73 8.92 31.53
N LEU A 468 -28.46 8.73 31.89
CA LEU A 468 -28.03 7.62 32.75
C LEU A 468 -28.47 7.83 34.19
N GLU A 469 -28.37 9.05 34.71
CA GLU A 469 -28.87 9.42 36.04
C GLU A 469 -30.39 9.23 36.11
N ASP A 470 -31.12 9.66 35.09
CA ASP A 470 -32.58 9.47 34.98
C ASP A 470 -32.96 7.99 34.92
N LEU A 471 -32.25 7.17 34.12
CA LEU A 471 -32.49 5.72 34.03
C LEU A 471 -32.10 4.97 35.30
N LYS A 472 -31.09 5.44 36.03
CA LYS A 472 -30.73 4.90 37.34
C LYS A 472 -31.81 5.22 38.36
N ALA A 473 -32.28 6.46 38.41
CA ALA A 473 -33.39 6.86 39.26
C ALA A 473 -34.67 6.05 38.95
N GLU A 474 -34.96 5.80 37.67
CA GLU A 474 -36.09 4.94 37.26
C GLU A 474 -35.89 3.48 37.68
N ASN A 475 -34.68 2.92 37.53
CA ASN A 475 -34.38 1.56 38.02
C ASN A 475 -34.48 1.46 39.54
N ASP A 476 -34.00 2.47 40.27
CA ASP A 476 -34.08 2.50 41.73
C ASP A 476 -35.55 2.57 42.19
N GLU A 477 -36.39 3.41 41.56
CA GLU A 477 -37.83 3.49 41.82
C GLU A 477 -38.55 2.17 41.47
N LEU A 478 -38.17 1.52 40.36
CA LEU A 478 -38.70 0.22 39.97
C LEU A 478 -38.28 -0.89 40.96
N LEU A 479 -37.05 -0.87 41.45
CA LEU A 479 -36.54 -1.83 42.43
C LEU A 479 -37.20 -1.63 43.80
N GLU A 480 -37.40 -0.39 44.25
CA GLU A 480 -38.17 -0.09 45.46
C GLU A 480 -39.60 -0.61 45.33
N ARG A 481 -40.25 -0.39 44.18
CA ARG A 481 -41.61 -0.87 43.94
C ARG A 481 -41.71 -2.39 43.77
N MET A 482 -40.68 -3.04 43.22
CA MET A 482 -40.60 -4.51 43.22
C MET A 482 -40.43 -5.06 44.63
N LYS A 483 -39.63 -4.41 45.48
CA LYS A 483 -39.52 -4.79 46.90
C LYS A 483 -40.85 -4.60 47.63
N GLU A 484 -41.56 -3.49 47.42
CA GLU A 484 -42.91 -3.27 47.97
C GLU A 484 -43.91 -4.35 47.50
N LEU A 485 -43.84 -4.74 46.22
CA LEU A 485 -44.68 -5.81 45.68
C LEU A 485 -44.32 -7.19 46.27
N ASP A 486 -43.03 -7.52 46.38
CA ASP A 486 -42.55 -8.76 46.99
C ASP A 486 -42.88 -8.83 48.49
N GLU A 487 -42.80 -7.71 49.21
CA GLU A 487 -43.24 -7.56 50.60
C GLU A 487 -44.76 -7.75 50.71
N SER A 488 -45.56 -7.13 49.83
CA SER A 488 -47.02 -7.34 49.81
C SER A 488 -47.43 -8.77 49.44
N LEU A 489 -46.64 -9.46 48.60
CA LEU A 489 -46.83 -10.88 48.25
C LEU A 489 -46.41 -11.79 49.40
N HIS A 490 -45.32 -11.47 50.12
CA HIS A 490 -44.88 -12.19 51.31
C HIS A 490 -45.87 -12.03 52.47
N GLU A 491 -46.41 -10.82 52.68
CA GLU A 491 -47.46 -10.57 53.66
C GLU A 491 -48.76 -11.31 53.32
N ALA A 492 -49.12 -11.40 52.03
CA ALA A 492 -50.24 -12.21 51.55
C ALA A 492 -50.02 -13.74 51.70
N GLN A 493 -48.76 -14.21 51.71
CA GLN A 493 -48.41 -15.62 51.96
C GLN A 493 -48.26 -15.96 53.46
N ALA A 494 -47.84 -15.02 54.30
CA ALA A 494 -47.63 -15.22 55.73
C ALA A 494 -48.90 -14.98 56.57
N GLY A 495 -49.86 -14.21 56.07
CA GLY A 495 -51.17 -13.98 56.69
C GLY A 495 -52.28 -14.71 55.94
N GLY A 496 -52.58 -15.94 56.33
CA GLY A 496 -53.72 -16.69 55.79
C GLY A 496 -55.06 -16.12 56.23
N GLN A 497 -55.51 -14.99 55.65
CA GLN A 497 -56.92 -14.60 55.55
C GLN A 497 -57.13 -13.33 54.70
N ALA A 498 -57.90 -13.53 53.62
CA ALA A 498 -58.76 -12.56 52.92
C ALA A 498 -58.18 -11.24 52.40
N ALA A 499 -58.02 -11.16 51.07
CA ALA A 499 -58.30 -9.92 50.34
C ALA A 499 -58.82 -10.22 48.93
N GLN A 500 -60.15 -10.28 48.80
CA GLN A 500 -60.84 -9.89 47.57
C GLN A 500 -60.45 -8.43 47.25
N GLY A 501 -59.40 -8.24 46.47
CA GLY A 501 -58.93 -6.92 46.04
C GLY A 501 -58.09 -6.94 44.77
N ALA A 502 -58.02 -8.08 44.08
CA ALA A 502 -57.17 -8.32 42.91
C ALA A 502 -57.69 -7.66 41.60
N ASN A 503 -58.33 -6.49 41.68
CA ASN A 503 -58.85 -5.79 40.50
C ASN A 503 -58.73 -4.25 40.55
N GLY A 504 -57.96 -3.69 41.50
CA GLY A 504 -57.92 -2.24 41.75
C GLY A 504 -56.66 -1.47 41.32
N SER A 505 -55.64 -2.09 40.70
CA SER A 505 -54.37 -1.39 40.45
C SER A 505 -53.72 -1.68 39.11
N LYS A 506 -54.51 -1.79 38.03
CA LYS A 506 -53.98 -1.63 36.66
C LYS A 506 -53.68 -0.17 36.30
N GLU A 507 -53.90 0.76 37.23
CA GLU A 507 -53.75 2.21 37.04
C GLU A 507 -52.38 2.75 37.49
N GLY A 508 -51.45 1.88 37.88
CA GLY A 508 -50.13 2.25 38.41
C GLY A 508 -48.97 1.50 37.77
N LEU A 509 -49.10 1.10 36.50
CA LEU A 509 -48.09 0.32 35.76
C LEU A 509 -46.97 1.18 35.15
N VAL A 510 -47.09 2.51 35.19
CA VAL A 510 -46.08 3.44 34.67
C VAL A 510 -45.41 4.15 35.86
N PRO A 511 -44.08 4.10 36.01
CA PRO A 511 -43.36 4.85 37.05
C PRO A 511 -43.67 6.35 36.98
N ARG A 512 -43.74 7.02 38.14
CA ARG A 512 -44.06 8.47 38.17
C ARG A 512 -42.96 9.29 37.50
N SER A 513 -41.70 8.86 37.63
CA SER A 513 -40.56 9.39 36.87
C SER A 513 -40.75 9.29 35.35
N SER A 514 -41.21 8.15 34.85
CA SER A 514 -41.53 7.93 33.43
C SER A 514 -42.66 8.83 32.95
N PHE A 515 -43.68 9.04 33.78
CA PHE A 515 -44.79 9.96 33.48
C PHE A 515 -44.34 11.43 33.46
N ASP A 516 -43.54 11.86 34.45
CA ASP A 516 -43.00 13.22 34.51
C ASP A 516 -42.04 13.52 33.36
N ARG A 517 -41.27 12.51 32.91
CA ARG A 517 -40.44 12.58 31.70
C ARG A 517 -41.28 12.81 30.46
N LEU A 518 -42.31 11.99 30.25
CA LEU A 518 -43.22 12.13 29.10
C LEU A 518 -43.93 13.48 29.10
N LYS A 519 -44.29 13.98 30.29
CA LYS A 519 -44.94 15.28 30.46
C LYS A 519 -44.01 16.43 30.10
N LYS A 520 -42.75 16.41 30.56
CA LYS A 520 -41.74 17.42 30.17
C LYS A 520 -41.43 17.36 28.68
N GLU A 521 -41.28 16.17 28.11
CA GLU A 521 -41.03 16.01 26.67
C GLU A 521 -42.20 16.54 25.85
N LYS A 522 -43.44 16.28 26.27
CA LYS A 522 -44.64 16.83 25.64
C LYS A 522 -44.67 18.36 25.71
N GLU A 523 -44.39 18.95 26.88
CA GLU A 523 -44.32 20.41 27.03
C GLU A 523 -43.24 21.04 26.14
N ASP A 524 -42.08 20.40 26.00
CA ASP A 524 -41.00 20.89 25.15
C ASP A 524 -41.32 20.76 23.65
N LEU A 525 -42.00 19.68 23.25
CA LEU A 525 -42.52 19.51 21.90
C LEU A 525 -43.62 20.53 21.58
N GLU A 526 -44.51 20.83 22.52
CA GLU A 526 -45.55 21.85 22.39
C GLU A 526 -44.92 23.24 22.21
N LYS A 527 -43.94 23.62 23.04
CA LYS A 527 -43.18 24.88 22.89
C LYS A 527 -42.45 24.95 21.54
N ALA A 528 -41.89 23.84 21.07
CA ALA A 528 -41.23 23.79 19.77
C ALA A 528 -42.23 23.94 18.62
N HIS A 529 -43.41 23.34 18.74
CA HIS A 529 -44.49 23.45 17.77
C HIS A 529 -45.07 24.87 17.71
N GLU A 530 -45.32 25.50 18.86
CA GLU A 530 -45.78 26.90 18.93
C GLU A 530 -44.79 27.85 18.28
N LYS A 531 -43.48 27.70 18.56
CA LYS A 531 -42.42 28.48 17.91
C LYS A 531 -42.41 28.26 16.39
N ARG A 532 -42.63 27.03 15.93
CA ARG A 532 -42.73 26.71 14.50
C ARG A 532 -43.95 27.38 13.86
N LEU A 533 -45.11 27.35 14.53
CA LEU A 533 -46.34 27.96 14.04
C LEU A 533 -46.22 29.49 13.98
N LEU A 534 -45.60 30.11 14.98
CA LEU A 534 -45.30 31.56 14.98
C LEU A 534 -44.40 31.93 13.81
N ARG A 535 -43.29 31.21 13.61
CA ARG A 535 -42.41 31.43 12.44
C ARG A 535 -43.16 31.26 11.12
N LEU A 536 -44.05 30.27 11.01
CA LEU A 536 -44.83 30.07 9.79
C LEU A 536 -45.79 31.23 9.52
N LYS A 537 -46.45 31.77 10.55
CA LYS A 537 -47.29 32.98 10.44
C LYS A 537 -46.46 34.19 10.04
N GLU A 538 -45.28 34.38 10.62
CA GLU A 538 -44.34 35.45 10.25
C GLU A 538 -43.89 35.33 8.80
N ILE A 539 -43.49 34.14 8.35
CA ILE A 539 -43.09 33.91 6.96
C ILE A 539 -44.26 34.14 6.00
N PHE A 540 -45.47 33.67 6.33
CA PHE A 540 -46.64 33.86 5.47
C PHE A 540 -47.04 35.33 5.37
N THR A 541 -47.01 36.07 6.49
CA THR A 541 -47.30 37.50 6.49
C THR A 541 -46.23 38.30 5.74
N ASN A 542 -44.96 37.95 5.88
CA ASN A 542 -43.87 38.59 5.14
C ASN A 542 -43.96 38.30 3.64
N LYS A 543 -44.17 37.05 3.22
CA LYS A 543 -44.36 36.70 1.81
C LYS A 543 -45.62 37.31 1.20
N SER A 544 -46.70 37.41 1.97
CA SER A 544 -47.91 38.08 1.51
C SER A 544 -47.68 39.57 1.29
N LYS A 545 -46.91 40.23 2.17
CA LYS A 545 -46.50 41.63 1.98
C LYS A 545 -45.62 41.80 0.75
N GLU A 546 -44.62 40.93 0.58
CA GLU A 546 -43.72 40.91 -0.57
C GLU A 546 -44.50 40.73 -1.88
N PHE A 547 -45.46 39.80 -1.91
CA PHE A 547 -46.35 39.60 -3.06
C PHE A 547 -47.21 40.84 -3.35
N LEU A 548 -47.83 41.43 -2.32
CA LEU A 548 -48.63 42.66 -2.46
C LEU A 548 -47.79 43.86 -2.93
N GLU A 549 -46.53 43.93 -2.50
CA GLU A 549 -45.58 44.95 -2.93
C GLU A 549 -45.11 44.75 -4.37
N ALA A 550 -44.84 43.50 -4.78
CA ALA A 550 -44.55 43.17 -6.17
C ALA A 550 -45.73 43.52 -7.09
N VAL A 551 -46.96 43.21 -6.68
CA VAL A 551 -48.18 43.61 -7.42
C VAL A 551 -48.33 45.12 -7.48
N TYR A 552 -48.04 45.84 -6.38
CA TYR A 552 -48.05 47.30 -6.36
C TYR A 552 -47.01 47.91 -7.30
N SER A 553 -45.80 47.34 -7.34
CA SER A 553 -44.70 47.79 -8.19
C SER A 553 -44.96 47.52 -9.68
N LEU A 554 -45.47 46.33 -10.02
CA LEU A 554 -45.69 45.91 -11.42
C LEU A 554 -46.97 46.48 -12.02
N LEU A 555 -48.09 46.40 -11.30
CA LEU A 555 -49.41 46.81 -11.82
C LEU A 555 -49.81 48.22 -11.39
N GLY A 556 -49.09 48.83 -10.44
CA GLY A 556 -49.43 50.15 -9.93
C GLY A 556 -50.67 50.16 -9.03
N TRP A 557 -51.11 49.00 -8.49
CA TRP A 557 -52.30 48.90 -7.64
C TRP A 557 -51.97 48.33 -6.27
N ARG A 558 -52.31 49.08 -5.22
CA ARG A 558 -52.19 48.63 -3.83
C ARG A 558 -53.49 47.95 -3.42
N ILE A 559 -53.40 46.67 -3.08
CA ILE A 559 -54.52 45.86 -2.65
C ILE A 559 -54.58 45.85 -1.12
N LYS A 560 -55.76 46.14 -0.55
CA LYS A 560 -56.05 45.96 0.88
C LYS A 560 -57.33 45.15 1.04
N PHE A 561 -57.26 44.08 1.81
CA PHE A 561 -58.43 43.30 2.21
C PHE A 561 -59.12 44.03 3.36
N ASP A 562 -60.44 44.20 3.27
CA ASP A 562 -61.24 44.74 4.38
C ASP A 562 -61.42 43.67 5.48
N GLU A 563 -61.71 44.09 6.71
CA GLU A 563 -61.80 43.19 7.88
C GLU A 563 -62.89 42.11 7.72
N SER A 564 -63.89 42.36 6.88
CA SER A 564 -64.96 41.42 6.55
C SER A 564 -64.58 40.37 5.49
N GLY A 565 -63.40 40.46 4.86
CA GLY A 565 -62.87 39.49 3.90
C GLY A 565 -63.57 39.40 2.53
N SER A 566 -64.78 39.97 2.39
CA SER A 566 -65.55 39.97 1.13
C SER A 566 -65.13 41.08 0.16
N ASP A 567 -64.62 42.18 0.69
CA ASP A 567 -64.40 43.41 -0.06
C ASP A 567 -62.90 43.69 -0.20
N ILE A 568 -62.45 43.83 -1.45
CA ILE A 568 -61.07 44.17 -1.80
C ILE A 568 -61.01 45.65 -2.15
N ARG A 569 -60.15 46.39 -1.47
CA ARG A 569 -59.90 47.80 -1.72
C ARG A 569 -58.65 47.98 -2.58
N LEU A 570 -58.82 48.49 -3.79
CA LEU A 570 -57.72 48.85 -4.69
C LEU A 570 -57.46 50.35 -4.63
N THR A 571 -56.20 50.72 -4.43
CA THR A 571 -55.73 52.11 -4.48
C THR A 571 -54.65 52.22 -5.54
N SER A 572 -54.83 53.10 -6.53
CA SER A 572 -53.81 53.31 -7.57
C SER A 572 -52.56 53.99 -6.99
N MET A 573 -51.39 53.62 -7.51
CA MET A 573 -50.09 54.25 -7.21
C MET A 573 -50.07 55.74 -7.59
N TYR A 574 -50.79 56.10 -8.65
CA TYR A 574 -50.86 57.47 -9.19
C TYR A 574 -51.96 58.32 -8.53
N ALA A 575 -52.74 57.74 -7.60
CA ALA A 575 -53.79 58.47 -6.91
C ALA A 575 -53.18 59.51 -5.92
N PRO A 576 -53.68 60.76 -5.91
CA PRO A 576 -53.26 61.76 -4.94
C PRO A 576 -53.60 61.31 -3.51
N LYS A 577 -52.67 61.57 -2.59
CA LYS A 577 -52.79 61.16 -1.18
C LYS A 577 -53.94 61.92 -0.51
N GLY A 578 -54.91 61.20 0.07
CA GLY A 578 -56.02 61.76 0.87
C GLY A 578 -57.41 61.41 0.34
N LYS A 579 -58.43 62.22 0.67
CA LYS A 579 -59.84 62.02 0.25
C LYS A 579 -60.08 62.23 -1.25
N SER A 580 -59.08 62.70 -1.98
CA SER A 580 -59.12 62.89 -3.44
C SER A 580 -58.65 61.66 -4.24
N GLY A 581 -58.14 60.61 -3.56
CA GLY A 581 -57.68 59.39 -4.21
C GLY A 581 -58.82 58.50 -4.72
N LEU A 582 -58.59 57.80 -5.83
CA LEU A 582 -59.51 56.79 -6.35
C LEU A 582 -59.39 55.51 -5.52
N THR A 583 -60.47 55.13 -4.85
CA THR A 583 -60.58 53.87 -4.13
C THR A 583 -61.64 53.00 -4.81
N LEU A 584 -61.24 51.82 -5.28
CA LEU A 584 -62.16 50.84 -5.84
C LEU A 584 -62.44 49.79 -4.77
N LYS A 585 -63.72 49.56 -4.47
CA LYS A 585 -64.15 48.41 -3.68
C LYS A 585 -64.69 47.36 -4.63
N PHE A 586 -64.15 46.16 -4.53
CA PHE A 586 -64.57 45.00 -5.30
C PHE A 586 -65.16 43.96 -4.34
N ALA A 587 -66.44 43.65 -4.51
CA ALA A 587 -67.04 42.50 -3.84
C ALA A 587 -66.72 41.24 -4.65
N SER A 588 -65.80 40.43 -4.14
CA SER A 588 -65.42 39.18 -4.81
C SER A 588 -66.39 38.07 -4.40
N GLN A 589 -67.47 37.88 -5.16
CA GLN A 589 -68.22 36.62 -5.10
C GLN A 589 -67.69 35.64 -6.16
N GLU A 590 -67.87 34.34 -5.94
CA GLU A 590 -67.43 33.27 -6.83
C GLU A 590 -67.99 33.46 -8.25
N GLY A 591 -67.10 33.85 -9.17
CA GLY A 591 -67.45 34.30 -10.52
C GLY A 591 -66.88 35.69 -10.75
N HIS A 592 -66.08 35.87 -11.80
CA HIS A 592 -65.26 37.07 -12.07
C HIS A 592 -66.04 38.37 -12.36
N PHE A 593 -67.27 38.51 -11.84
CA PHE A 593 -68.22 39.60 -12.05
C PHE A 593 -68.58 40.27 -10.73
N GLY A 594 -67.57 40.71 -9.98
CA GLY A 594 -67.80 41.47 -8.76
C GLY A 594 -68.37 42.86 -9.06
N THR A 595 -69.37 43.29 -8.28
CA THR A 595 -69.88 44.65 -8.34
C THR A 595 -68.80 45.62 -7.88
N MET A 596 -68.21 46.36 -8.83
CA MET A 596 -67.19 47.35 -8.51
C MET A 596 -67.85 48.65 -8.07
N GLN A 597 -67.58 49.10 -6.85
CA GLN A 597 -67.96 50.43 -6.37
C GLN A 597 -66.75 51.35 -6.41
N MET A 598 -66.90 52.50 -7.06
CA MET A 598 -65.86 53.54 -7.12
C MET A 598 -66.18 54.63 -6.10
N SER A 599 -65.18 55.03 -5.32
CA SER A 599 -65.29 56.16 -4.39
C SER A 599 -64.11 57.11 -4.56
N GLY A 600 -64.35 58.41 -4.40
CA GLY A 600 -63.36 59.48 -4.53
C GLY A 600 -63.77 60.55 -5.56
N MET A 601 -63.15 61.73 -5.50
CA MET A 601 -63.50 62.85 -6.40
C MET A 601 -63.28 62.55 -7.89
N MET A 602 -62.36 61.64 -8.20
CA MET A 602 -62.08 61.20 -9.57
C MET A 602 -62.98 60.07 -10.07
N SER A 603 -63.88 59.53 -9.24
CA SER A 603 -64.80 58.48 -9.69
C SER A 603 -65.72 58.97 -10.80
N ARG A 604 -66.16 60.24 -10.73
CA ARG A 604 -67.09 60.87 -11.68
C ARG A 604 -66.54 60.95 -13.10
N GLY A 605 -65.23 61.19 -13.26
CA GLY A 605 -64.59 61.28 -14.59
C GLY A 605 -64.32 59.92 -15.24
N LEU A 606 -64.49 58.83 -14.50
CA LEU A 606 -64.17 57.47 -14.94
C LEU A 606 -65.42 56.58 -15.10
N GLU A 607 -66.62 57.16 -14.95
CA GLU A 607 -67.88 56.42 -15.06
C GLU A 607 -68.12 55.90 -16.48
N GLU A 608 -67.72 56.64 -17.52
CA GLU A 608 -67.79 56.21 -18.92
C GLU A 608 -66.87 55.00 -19.18
N SER A 609 -65.60 55.09 -18.74
CA SER A 609 -64.63 53.98 -18.80
C SER A 609 -65.11 52.75 -18.01
N ARG A 610 -65.79 52.96 -16.88
CA ARG A 610 -66.40 51.88 -16.08
C ARG A 610 -67.54 51.21 -16.85
N HIS A 611 -68.42 51.99 -17.49
CA HIS A 611 -69.51 51.43 -18.27
C HIS A 611 -68.98 50.57 -19.42
N PHE A 612 -68.04 51.12 -20.20
CA PHE A 612 -67.44 50.44 -21.34
C PHE A 612 -66.72 49.14 -20.96
N TRP A 613 -65.88 49.15 -19.92
CA TRP A 613 -65.07 47.97 -19.59
C TRP A 613 -65.76 46.96 -18.66
N ILE A 614 -66.56 47.42 -17.70
CA ILE A 614 -67.15 46.55 -16.66
C ILE A 614 -68.58 46.17 -17.00
N VAL A 615 -69.40 47.12 -17.48
CA VAL A 615 -70.82 46.84 -17.76
C VAL A 615 -70.98 46.15 -19.11
N GLU A 616 -70.33 46.65 -20.16
CA GLU A 616 -70.46 46.08 -21.52
C GLU A 616 -69.56 44.86 -21.74
N ARG A 617 -68.30 44.93 -21.29
CA ARG A 617 -67.27 43.90 -21.59
C ARG A 617 -66.90 43.00 -20.42
N GLN A 618 -67.41 43.28 -19.22
CA GLN A 618 -67.17 42.49 -18.00
C GLN A 618 -65.67 42.21 -17.72
N SER A 619 -64.79 43.15 -18.07
CA SER A 619 -63.33 43.01 -17.92
C SER A 619 -62.78 44.03 -16.92
N VAL A 620 -62.56 43.57 -15.69
CA VAL A 620 -61.88 44.36 -14.65
C VAL A 620 -60.42 44.66 -15.01
N PRO A 621 -59.62 43.73 -15.56
CA PRO A 621 -58.25 44.05 -15.96
C PRO A 621 -58.18 45.14 -17.04
N GLY A 622 -59.09 45.13 -18.02
CA GLY A 622 -59.16 46.17 -19.05
C GLY A 622 -59.49 47.55 -18.47
N PHE A 623 -60.44 47.59 -17.53
CA PHE A 623 -60.75 48.81 -16.80
C PHE A 623 -59.55 49.34 -15.99
N LEU A 624 -58.89 48.48 -15.21
CA LEU A 624 -57.75 48.87 -14.38
C LEU A 624 -56.58 49.38 -15.24
N ALA A 625 -56.33 48.77 -16.40
CA ALA A 625 -55.32 49.22 -17.35
C ALA A 625 -55.62 50.63 -17.91
N GLN A 626 -56.86 50.87 -18.35
CA GLN A 626 -57.28 52.19 -18.82
C GLN A 626 -57.14 53.25 -17.73
N VAL A 627 -57.60 52.94 -16.51
CA VAL A 627 -57.49 53.86 -15.37
C VAL A 627 -56.04 54.13 -15.00
N THR A 628 -55.15 53.14 -15.08
CA THR A 628 -53.71 53.38 -14.83
C THR A 628 -53.11 54.30 -15.87
N THR A 629 -53.41 54.13 -17.15
CA THR A 629 -52.91 55.00 -18.22
C THR A 629 -53.40 56.43 -18.04
N GLU A 630 -54.70 56.61 -17.84
CA GLU A 630 -55.31 57.94 -17.67
C GLU A 630 -54.80 58.66 -16.41
N MET A 631 -54.59 57.92 -15.31
CA MET A 631 -54.03 58.47 -14.08
C MET A 631 -52.55 58.81 -14.24
N PHE A 632 -51.79 57.96 -14.94
CA PHE A 632 -50.38 58.21 -15.24
C PHE A 632 -50.19 59.48 -16.06
N GLU A 633 -50.97 59.67 -17.13
CA GLU A 633 -50.97 60.88 -17.96
C GLU A 633 -51.24 62.14 -17.14
N LYS A 634 -52.17 62.07 -16.19
CA LYS A 634 -52.51 63.18 -15.29
C LYS A 634 -51.43 63.50 -14.25
N THR A 635 -50.47 62.60 -14.00
CA THR A 635 -49.34 62.87 -13.10
C THR A 635 -48.29 63.79 -13.72
N THR A 636 -47.47 64.43 -12.88
CA THR A 636 -46.36 65.30 -13.31
C THR A 636 -45.34 64.60 -14.21
N ILE A 637 -45.18 63.28 -14.07
CA ILE A 637 -44.27 62.47 -14.90
C ILE A 637 -44.87 62.25 -16.30
N GLY A 638 -46.17 61.92 -16.39
CA GLY A 638 -46.87 61.80 -17.67
C GLY A 638 -46.93 63.13 -18.43
N ARG A 639 -47.16 64.24 -17.72
CA ARG A 639 -47.10 65.59 -18.31
C ARG A 639 -45.71 65.97 -18.82
N ALA A 640 -44.65 65.61 -18.10
CA ALA A 640 -43.27 65.89 -18.51
C ALA A 640 -42.80 65.04 -19.71
N ALA A 641 -43.36 63.84 -19.89
CA ALA A 641 -43.09 62.95 -21.01
C ALA A 641 -43.83 63.35 -22.32
N GLY A 642 -44.57 64.46 -22.33
CA GLY A 642 -45.25 64.99 -23.52
C GLY A 642 -46.60 64.34 -23.84
N TYR A 643 -47.14 63.51 -22.95
CA TYR A 643 -48.44 62.85 -23.17
C TYR A 643 -49.65 63.73 -22.86
N VAL A 644 -49.46 64.91 -22.26
CA VAL A 644 -50.53 65.89 -22.05
C VAL A 644 -50.07 67.23 -22.58
N GLY A 645 -50.51 67.54 -23.80
CA GLY A 645 -50.19 68.78 -24.50
C GLY A 645 -50.69 68.78 -25.93
N LEU A 646 -52.02 68.74 -26.11
CA LEU A 646 -52.76 69.36 -27.21
C LEU A 646 -54.27 69.25 -26.90
N GLU A 647 -54.69 70.03 -25.91
CA GLU A 647 -55.90 70.87 -25.94
C GLU A 647 -55.83 71.93 -24.82
#